data_AF-A0A1G0KNV0-F1
#
_entry.id   AF-A0A1G0KNV0-F1
#
_cell.length_a   1.000
_cell.length_b   1.000
_cell.length_c   1.000
_cell.angle_alpha   90.00
_cell.angle_beta   90.00
_cell.angle_gamma   90.00
#
_symmetry.space_group_name_H-M   'P 1'
#
loop_
_entity.id
_entity.type
_entity.pdbx_description
1 polymer ?
#
loop_
_entity_poly.entity_id
_entity_poly.type
_entity_poly.pdbx_seq_one_letter_code
_entity_poly.pdbx_strand_id
1 'polypeptide(L)'
;MLRRRNPFGNSHLLLDTETYDAQCRLWLMRLLAGTGFKGKRLRGFFEDADVQTLLGIPGMGKSARNDDWGFEDDEEPPRSLWDERKIQRWLNTNLRKAEAAKTSLKGTPLGDNLQWLGRRLGLSAVERETLAFALLLQTSTGFGEAVATLKFNILRQNILALLALVTAATSKTIDKVLSAQGILIQSGLLRLDMDCISIAGAFVCPSNLADHLMARYEQPDELLQQFFRVAPPPKLTEPDFAHLDADLRLLRQILTQALRQRETGVNILLYGEPGVGKSEFARYLTTTVGSTVVEVSNASEEGESLSGQGRFASFMLCQHILAKSNGSLVLFDEIEDVFPDQMSGLLQLFGMVKGQAKEAGKAWVNRVLETNPVPAIWIANQVGHIDPAYLRRFDYALEIPKPPRTARQRIAEKYFGTTKTSPDWVSRIAGWEELTPAQLEKAARMTQLTQPCSEAEAEQVAERTLRQSARLLGQPLPKKSGEPRGYRLDCLNIGLDIPSVIAGLRRRPSASFCFYGPPGTGKTALARHLAQAVDRPLMVKRASDLLSMWVGGSEQNIAAMFREAEQEGAVLVLDEADGLLADRRDASRNWEITQVNEMLTQMEEFDGIFICTTNLLERLDSASLRRFAFKVRFDYLKPHQSQLLFEETWRRFNPEAEPLDAILSQRLARLENLTPGDFAAVARQWAALGKSPEVGALVAALEEECRIKGGLPRQIGFVS
;
A
#
# COMPACT_ATOMS: atom_id res chain seq x y z
N MET A 1 -39.94 -3.30 42.63
CA MET A 1 -39.34 -2.01 42.23
C MET A 1 -37.90 -1.96 42.69
N LEU A 2 -36.94 -2.07 41.75
CA LEU A 2 -35.61 -1.43 41.71
C LEU A 2 -34.76 -2.19 40.69
N ARG A 3 -34.90 -1.79 39.42
CA ARG A 3 -34.00 -2.12 38.32
C ARG A 3 -32.64 -1.49 38.62
N ARG A 4 -31.58 -2.30 38.80
CA ARG A 4 -30.21 -1.81 38.60
C ARG A 4 -29.94 -1.83 37.10
N ARG A 5 -29.89 -0.63 36.51
CA ARG A 5 -29.43 -0.38 35.14
C ARG A 5 -27.95 -0.76 35.05
N ASN A 6 -27.63 -1.66 34.12
CA ASN A 6 -26.28 -1.87 33.63
C ASN A 6 -25.88 -0.63 32.79
N PRO A 7 -24.70 0.00 32.97
CA PRO A 7 -24.38 1.28 32.33
C PRO A 7 -23.81 1.15 30.91
N PHE A 8 -23.78 -0.05 30.33
CA PHE A 8 -23.39 -0.26 28.94
C PHE A 8 -24.63 -0.59 28.11
N GLY A 9 -24.97 0.30 27.17
CA GLY A 9 -26.14 0.18 26.31
C GLY A 9 -26.00 -1.00 25.35
N ASN A 10 -26.74 -2.07 25.62
CA ASN A 10 -27.12 -3.08 24.64
C ASN A 10 -28.62 -3.33 24.79
N SER A 11 -29.43 -2.53 24.11
CA SER A 11 -30.90 -2.58 24.18
C SER A 11 -31.56 -3.23 22.96
N HIS A 12 -30.85 -4.08 22.20
CA HIS A 12 -31.43 -4.83 21.07
C HIS A 12 -31.11 -6.34 21.02
N LEU A 13 -30.39 -6.91 21.99
CA LEU A 13 -30.12 -8.36 22.08
C LEU A 13 -31.07 -9.03 23.09
N LEU A 14 -32.32 -9.28 22.70
CA LEU A 14 -33.11 -10.34 23.34
C LEU A 14 -32.57 -11.67 22.80
N LEU A 15 -31.45 -12.12 23.37
CA LEU A 15 -30.86 -13.42 23.11
C LEU A 15 -31.88 -14.49 23.48
N ASP A 16 -32.08 -15.46 22.59
CA ASP A 16 -32.85 -16.68 22.81
C ASP A 16 -32.05 -17.63 23.75
N THR A 17 -31.75 -17.12 24.95
CA THR A 17 -30.83 -17.72 25.93
C THR A 17 -31.28 -19.12 26.33
N GLU A 18 -32.59 -19.32 26.44
CA GLU A 18 -33.16 -20.62 26.84
C GLU A 18 -32.83 -21.72 25.83
N THR A 19 -32.89 -21.41 24.53
CA THR A 19 -32.56 -22.37 23.45
C THR A 19 -31.07 -22.69 23.41
N TYR A 20 -30.21 -21.68 23.59
CA TYR A 20 -28.76 -21.88 23.71
C TYR A 20 -28.41 -22.74 24.93
N ASP A 21 -28.96 -22.42 26.09
CA ASP A 21 -28.72 -23.15 27.34
C ASP A 21 -29.23 -24.60 27.24
N ALA A 22 -30.37 -24.83 26.58
CA ALA A 22 -30.87 -26.18 26.34
C ALA A 22 -29.89 -27.03 25.51
N GLN A 23 -29.26 -26.44 24.50
CA GLN A 23 -28.24 -27.11 23.70
C GLN A 23 -26.96 -27.37 24.51
N CYS A 24 -26.47 -26.37 25.26
CA CYS A 24 -25.32 -26.49 26.15
C CYS A 24 -25.54 -27.57 27.22
N ARG A 25 -26.74 -27.64 27.81
CA ARG A 25 -27.16 -28.70 28.74
C ARG A 25 -27.06 -30.08 28.10
N LEU A 26 -27.60 -30.26 26.89
CA LEU A 26 -27.54 -31.53 26.17
C LEU A 26 -26.09 -31.98 25.97
N TRP A 27 -25.23 -31.08 25.51
CA TRP A 27 -23.81 -31.40 25.31
C TRP A 27 -23.09 -31.72 26.61
N LEU A 28 -23.33 -30.96 27.69
CA LEU A 28 -22.75 -31.27 28.99
C LEU A 28 -23.21 -32.64 29.52
N MET A 29 -24.49 -32.98 29.37
CA MET A 29 -25.01 -34.30 29.76
C MET A 29 -24.37 -35.43 28.95
N ARG A 30 -24.18 -35.25 27.63
CA ARG A 30 -23.45 -36.20 26.76
C ARG A 30 -22.01 -36.39 27.23
N LEU A 31 -21.33 -35.31 27.60
CA LEU A 31 -19.96 -35.37 28.14
C LEU A 31 -19.91 -36.11 29.48
N LEU A 32 -20.79 -35.78 30.43
CA LEU A 32 -20.84 -36.42 31.74
C LEU A 32 -21.18 -37.92 31.65
N ALA A 33 -22.08 -38.30 30.74
CA ALA A 33 -22.47 -39.70 30.56
C ALA A 33 -21.40 -40.50 29.80
N GLY A 34 -20.80 -39.89 28.78
CA GLY A 34 -19.88 -40.56 27.85
C GLY A 34 -18.45 -40.75 28.37
N THR A 35 -17.99 -39.91 29.29
CA THR A 35 -16.66 -40.07 29.92
C THR A 35 -16.58 -41.21 30.92
N GLY A 36 -17.74 -41.72 31.37
CA GLY A 36 -17.81 -42.82 32.33
C GLY A 36 -17.26 -42.46 33.71
N PHE A 37 -17.33 -41.20 34.14
CA PHE A 37 -16.91 -40.79 35.47
C PHE A 37 -17.69 -41.54 36.57
N LYS A 38 -16.98 -41.94 37.64
CA LYS A 38 -17.52 -42.74 38.76
C LYS A 38 -17.11 -42.17 40.12
N GLY A 39 -17.78 -42.63 41.17
CA GLY A 39 -17.45 -42.36 42.56
C GLY A 39 -17.39 -40.87 42.92
N LYS A 40 -16.33 -40.48 43.64
CA LYS A 40 -16.12 -39.10 44.11
C LYS A 40 -15.99 -38.09 42.96
N ARG A 41 -15.48 -38.50 41.80
CA ARG A 41 -15.27 -37.61 40.66
C ARG A 41 -16.60 -37.19 40.03
N LEU A 42 -17.52 -38.13 39.86
CA LEU A 42 -18.88 -37.83 39.37
C LEU A 42 -19.65 -36.95 40.36
N ARG A 43 -19.57 -37.25 41.67
CA ARG A 43 -20.18 -36.42 42.72
C ARG A 43 -19.65 -35.00 42.74
N GLY A 44 -18.33 -34.83 42.62
CA GLY A 44 -17.70 -33.50 42.61
C GLY A 44 -18.20 -32.60 41.47
N PHE A 45 -18.52 -33.16 40.29
CA PHE A 45 -19.14 -32.36 39.21
C PHE A 45 -20.55 -31.91 39.55
N PHE A 46 -21.35 -32.76 40.20
CA PHE A 46 -22.71 -32.41 40.60
C PHE A 46 -22.76 -31.53 41.85
N GLU A 47 -21.63 -31.28 42.51
CA GLU A 47 -21.47 -30.32 43.61
C GLU A 47 -20.96 -28.95 43.12
N ASP A 48 -20.45 -28.88 41.87
CA ASP A 48 -19.95 -27.66 41.25
C ASP A 48 -21.10 -26.71 40.87
N ALA A 49 -20.96 -25.43 41.22
CA ALA A 49 -22.02 -24.45 41.08
C ALA A 49 -22.37 -24.15 39.62
N ASP A 50 -21.39 -24.16 38.72
CA ASP A 50 -21.59 -23.83 37.31
C ASP A 50 -22.27 -25.00 36.59
N VAL A 51 -21.87 -26.23 36.94
CA VAL A 51 -22.54 -27.46 36.48
C VAL A 51 -23.98 -27.53 36.98
N GLN A 52 -24.24 -27.24 38.26
CA GLN A 52 -25.60 -27.22 38.82
C GLN A 52 -26.48 -26.19 38.12
N THR A 53 -25.97 -24.97 37.98
CA THR A 53 -26.68 -23.85 37.35
C THR A 53 -27.04 -24.18 35.91
N LEU A 54 -26.08 -24.66 35.12
CA LEU A 54 -26.33 -24.99 33.72
C LEU A 54 -27.34 -26.15 33.60
N LEU A 55 -27.19 -27.21 34.40
CA LEU A 55 -28.09 -28.37 34.38
C LEU A 55 -29.48 -28.08 34.98
N GLY A 56 -29.70 -26.90 35.56
CA GLY A 56 -30.96 -26.56 36.22
C GLY A 56 -31.20 -27.39 37.49
N ILE A 57 -30.13 -27.81 38.16
CA ILE A 57 -30.18 -28.52 39.44
C ILE A 57 -30.17 -27.44 40.55
N PRO A 58 -31.18 -27.37 41.44
CA PRO A 58 -31.20 -26.38 42.51
C PRO A 58 -29.94 -26.46 43.36
N GLY A 59 -29.32 -25.30 43.62
CA GLY A 59 -28.00 -25.21 44.24
C GLY A 59 -27.91 -25.93 45.60
N MET A 60 -26.91 -26.77 45.79
CA MET A 60 -26.55 -27.38 47.09
C MET A 60 -25.91 -26.36 48.07
N GLY A 61 -26.27 -25.07 47.96
CA GLY A 61 -25.70 -23.96 48.72
C GLY A 61 -26.79 -23.06 49.30
N LYS A 62 -27.01 -23.21 50.61
CA LYS A 62 -27.76 -22.35 51.56
C LYS A 62 -28.93 -21.53 50.98
N SER A 63 -30.15 -21.98 51.31
CA SER A 63 -31.44 -21.25 51.21
C SER A 63 -32.18 -21.32 49.88
N ALA A 64 -32.67 -22.51 49.53
CA ALA A 64 -33.88 -22.63 48.72
C ALA A 64 -35.06 -22.91 49.67
N ARG A 65 -36.11 -22.07 49.62
CA ARG A 65 -37.36 -22.30 50.36
C ARG A 65 -38.09 -23.51 49.78
N ASN A 66 -38.79 -24.23 50.65
CA ASN A 66 -39.24 -25.61 50.51
C ASN A 66 -40.37 -25.86 49.48
N ASP A 67 -40.85 -24.84 48.77
CA ASP A 67 -42.22 -24.90 48.23
C ASP A 67 -42.34 -25.29 46.75
N ASP A 68 -41.23 -25.47 46.01
CA ASP A 68 -41.30 -25.53 44.52
C ASP A 68 -41.23 -26.93 43.87
N TRP A 69 -41.19 -28.04 44.62
CA TRP A 69 -40.96 -29.37 43.99
C TRP A 69 -41.79 -30.57 44.49
N GLY A 70 -42.92 -30.38 45.16
CA GLY A 70 -43.90 -31.46 45.35
C GLY A 70 -43.37 -32.72 46.03
N PHE A 71 -42.52 -32.55 47.04
CA PHE A 71 -42.17 -33.62 47.98
C PHE A 71 -43.05 -33.48 49.22
N GLU A 72 -43.75 -34.55 49.61
CA GLU A 72 -44.51 -34.61 50.85
C GLU A 72 -43.60 -34.46 52.08
N ASP A 73 -44.16 -33.82 53.11
CA ASP A 73 -43.53 -33.18 54.27
C ASP A 73 -42.52 -34.04 55.08
N ASP A 74 -41.60 -33.30 55.73
CA ASP A 74 -40.81 -33.64 56.92
C ASP A 74 -39.44 -34.36 56.81
N GLU A 75 -38.64 -34.12 55.76
CA GLU A 75 -37.17 -34.24 55.88
C GLU A 75 -36.45 -33.14 55.07
N GLU A 76 -35.75 -32.22 55.76
CA GLU A 76 -34.72 -31.39 55.10
C GLU A 76 -33.75 -32.32 54.36
N PRO A 77 -33.44 -32.14 53.06
CA PRO A 77 -32.47 -33.00 52.41
C PRO A 77 -31.08 -32.66 52.98
N PRO A 78 -30.41 -33.59 53.70
CA PRO A 78 -29.04 -33.38 54.11
C PRO A 78 -28.14 -33.45 52.87
N ARG A 79 -26.92 -32.91 52.99
CA ARG A 79 -25.83 -32.87 51.99
C ARG A 79 -25.43 -34.24 51.36
N SER A 80 -26.17 -35.33 51.58
CA SER A 80 -25.82 -36.73 51.29
C SER A 80 -26.69 -37.44 50.24
N LEU A 81 -27.67 -36.78 49.60
CA LEU A 81 -28.72 -37.50 48.85
C LEU A 81 -28.42 -37.96 47.42
N TRP A 82 -27.29 -37.58 46.82
CA TRP A 82 -26.90 -38.01 45.47
C TRP A 82 -25.78 -39.05 45.53
N ASP A 83 -26.13 -40.28 45.92
CA ASP A 83 -25.28 -41.46 45.65
C ASP A 83 -25.08 -41.58 44.12
N GLU A 84 -23.92 -42.10 43.70
CA GLU A 84 -23.52 -42.29 42.31
C GLU A 84 -24.63 -42.95 41.46
N ARG A 85 -25.35 -43.92 42.04
CA ARG A 85 -26.48 -44.60 41.37
C ARG A 85 -27.67 -43.68 41.08
N LYS A 86 -27.93 -42.69 41.93
CA LYS A 86 -28.99 -41.69 41.74
C LYS A 86 -28.56 -40.65 40.71
N ILE A 87 -27.31 -40.18 40.77
CA ILE A 87 -26.73 -39.28 39.76
C ILE A 87 -26.79 -39.91 38.37
N GLN A 88 -26.29 -41.14 38.22
CA GLN A 88 -26.31 -41.84 36.93
C GLN A 88 -27.73 -42.07 36.41
N ARG A 89 -28.68 -42.42 37.28
CA ARG A 89 -30.10 -42.55 36.89
C ARG A 89 -30.69 -41.23 36.43
N TRP A 90 -30.47 -40.15 37.18
CA TRP A 90 -30.95 -38.83 36.80
C TRP A 90 -30.33 -38.37 35.48
N LEU A 91 -29.01 -38.52 35.32
CA LEU A 91 -28.27 -38.13 34.12
C LEU A 91 -28.78 -38.89 32.90
N ASN A 92 -28.89 -40.22 32.98
CA ASN A 92 -29.41 -41.04 31.88
C ASN A 92 -30.87 -40.72 31.54
N THR A 93 -31.70 -40.41 32.54
CA THR A 93 -33.11 -40.06 32.34
C THR A 93 -33.25 -38.72 31.64
N ASN A 94 -32.53 -37.70 32.11
CA ASN A 94 -32.61 -36.35 31.54
C ASN A 94 -31.89 -36.24 30.19
N LEU A 95 -30.79 -36.97 29.99
CA LEU A 95 -30.15 -37.08 28.68
C LEU A 95 -31.12 -37.67 27.65
N ARG A 96 -31.80 -38.78 27.97
CA ARG A 96 -32.82 -39.36 27.07
C ARG A 96 -33.96 -38.40 26.77
N LYS A 97 -34.44 -37.65 27.78
CA LYS A 97 -35.48 -36.62 27.58
C LYS A 97 -34.99 -35.51 26.65
N ALA A 98 -33.78 -34.99 26.86
CA ALA A 98 -33.20 -33.95 26.03
C ALA A 98 -32.93 -34.42 24.58
N GLU A 99 -32.45 -35.65 24.40
CA GLU A 99 -32.28 -36.24 23.06
C GLU A 99 -33.62 -36.47 22.35
N ALA A 100 -34.65 -36.90 23.08
CA ALA A 100 -36.00 -37.06 22.53
C ALA A 100 -36.67 -35.73 22.17
N ALA A 101 -36.38 -34.66 22.92
CA ALA A 101 -36.86 -33.31 22.65
C ALA A 101 -36.30 -32.72 21.34
N LYS A 102 -35.27 -33.35 20.74
CA LYS A 102 -34.58 -32.87 19.54
C LYS A 102 -34.13 -31.41 19.65
N THR A 103 -33.60 -31.06 20.83
CA THR A 103 -33.02 -29.75 21.08
C THR A 103 -32.06 -29.41 19.94
N SER A 104 -32.24 -28.24 19.34
CA SER A 104 -31.50 -27.80 18.17
C SER A 104 -31.38 -26.30 18.23
N LEU A 105 -30.25 -25.78 17.76
CA LEU A 105 -30.05 -24.33 17.57
C LEU A 105 -30.90 -23.76 16.41
N LYS A 106 -31.82 -24.53 15.83
CA LYS A 106 -32.57 -24.10 14.65
C LYS A 106 -33.57 -23.03 15.08
N GLY A 107 -33.64 -21.93 14.35
CA GLY A 107 -34.46 -20.76 14.71
C GLY A 107 -33.75 -19.79 15.66
N THR A 108 -32.56 -20.13 16.17
CA THR A 108 -31.68 -19.13 16.81
C THR A 108 -30.78 -18.49 15.73
N PRO A 109 -30.30 -17.25 15.96
CA PRO A 109 -29.37 -16.60 15.05
C PRO A 109 -28.17 -17.48 14.68
N LEU A 110 -27.53 -18.11 15.67
CA LEU A 110 -26.39 -18.99 15.46
C LEU A 110 -26.72 -20.18 14.56
N GLY A 111 -27.83 -20.88 14.83
CA GLY A 111 -28.17 -22.08 14.06
C GLY A 111 -28.59 -21.77 12.63
N ASP A 112 -29.33 -20.68 12.42
CA ASP A 112 -29.76 -20.26 11.09
C ASP A 112 -28.56 -19.77 10.27
N ASN A 113 -27.67 -18.96 10.86
CA ASN A 113 -26.44 -18.50 10.22
C ASN A 113 -25.47 -19.65 9.92
N LEU A 114 -25.30 -20.61 10.84
CA LEU A 114 -24.48 -21.81 10.59
C LEU A 114 -25.10 -22.73 9.53
N GLN A 115 -26.43 -22.86 9.49
CA GLN A 115 -27.11 -23.61 8.45
C GLN A 115 -26.85 -22.98 7.09
N TRP A 116 -26.96 -21.65 7.01
CA TRP A 116 -26.72 -20.92 5.79
C TRP A 116 -25.26 -21.00 5.34
N LEU A 117 -24.31 -20.72 6.23
CA LEU A 117 -22.88 -20.82 5.97
C LEU A 117 -22.50 -22.23 5.52
N GLY A 118 -23.10 -23.24 6.17
CA GLY A 118 -22.93 -24.64 5.79
C GLY A 118 -23.45 -24.98 4.40
N ARG A 119 -24.53 -24.35 3.91
CA ARG A 119 -24.97 -24.54 2.51
C ARG A 119 -23.99 -23.96 1.51
N ARG A 120 -23.39 -22.80 1.79
CA ARG A 120 -22.39 -22.15 0.92
C ARG A 120 -21.10 -22.97 0.87
N LEU A 121 -20.54 -23.27 2.03
CA LEU A 121 -19.27 -23.99 2.17
C LEU A 121 -19.39 -25.51 1.94
N GLY A 122 -20.58 -26.08 2.05
CA GLY A 122 -20.78 -27.53 2.01
C GLY A 122 -20.47 -28.22 3.34
N LEU A 123 -20.66 -27.53 4.47
CA LEU A 123 -20.45 -28.11 5.80
C LEU A 123 -21.49 -29.19 6.10
N SER A 124 -21.00 -30.35 6.52
CA SER A 124 -21.81 -31.44 7.07
C SER A 124 -22.53 -31.01 8.36
N ALA A 125 -23.50 -31.82 8.81
CA ALA A 125 -24.14 -31.60 10.11
C ALA A 125 -23.11 -31.63 11.26
N VAL A 126 -22.15 -32.55 11.19
CA VAL A 126 -21.09 -32.71 12.20
C VAL A 126 -20.17 -31.49 12.24
N GLU A 127 -19.79 -30.92 11.09
CA GLU A 127 -18.97 -29.70 11.04
C GLU A 127 -19.70 -28.50 11.62
N ARG A 128 -20.98 -28.32 11.27
CA ARG A 128 -21.80 -27.24 11.83
C ARG A 128 -21.95 -27.37 13.35
N GLU A 129 -22.18 -28.57 13.85
CA GLU A 129 -22.30 -28.80 15.30
C GLU A 129 -20.95 -28.64 16.02
N THR A 130 -19.85 -29.06 15.40
CA THR A 130 -18.48 -28.85 15.93
C THR A 130 -18.16 -27.36 16.04
N LEU A 131 -18.47 -26.57 15.00
CA LEU A 131 -18.27 -25.13 15.03
C LEU A 131 -19.20 -24.45 16.05
N ALA A 132 -20.47 -24.84 16.12
CA ALA A 132 -21.41 -24.33 17.13
C ALA A 132 -20.92 -24.59 18.56
N PHE A 133 -20.43 -25.81 18.82
CA PHE A 133 -19.87 -26.17 20.12
C PHE A 133 -18.66 -25.31 20.46
N ALA A 134 -17.71 -25.15 19.53
CA ALA A 134 -16.53 -24.32 19.74
C ALA A 134 -16.89 -22.87 20.07
N LEU A 135 -17.84 -22.27 19.34
CA LEU A 135 -18.27 -20.89 19.54
C LEU A 135 -18.98 -20.73 20.90
N LEU A 136 -19.93 -21.61 21.23
CA LEU A 136 -20.66 -21.54 22.50
C LEU A 136 -19.77 -21.84 23.70
N LEU A 137 -18.74 -22.67 23.54
CA LEU A 137 -17.74 -22.92 24.58
C LEU A 137 -16.91 -21.68 24.91
N GLN A 138 -16.75 -20.76 23.95
CA GLN A 138 -16.03 -19.50 24.12
C GLN A 138 -16.93 -18.35 24.57
N THR A 139 -18.20 -18.31 24.12
CA THR A 139 -19.11 -17.17 24.40
C THR A 139 -20.02 -17.37 25.60
N SER A 140 -20.41 -18.61 25.93
CA SER A 140 -21.23 -18.91 27.11
C SER A 140 -20.32 -19.19 28.30
N THR A 141 -20.21 -18.21 29.22
CA THR A 141 -19.36 -18.32 30.41
C THR A 141 -19.70 -19.55 31.24
N GLY A 142 -20.99 -19.75 31.56
CA GLY A 142 -21.44 -20.89 32.36
C GLY A 142 -21.19 -22.25 31.69
N PHE A 143 -21.29 -22.34 30.37
CA PHE A 143 -20.97 -23.57 29.64
C PHE A 143 -19.47 -23.83 29.59
N GLY A 144 -18.67 -22.80 29.30
CA GLY A 144 -17.21 -22.85 29.31
C GLY A 144 -16.65 -23.31 30.66
N GLU A 145 -17.15 -22.72 31.75
CA GLU A 145 -16.76 -23.04 33.13
C GLU A 145 -17.15 -24.48 33.49
N ALA A 146 -18.41 -24.88 33.23
CA ALA A 146 -18.87 -26.24 33.50
C ALA A 146 -18.06 -27.32 32.75
N VAL A 147 -17.67 -27.06 31.50
CA VAL A 147 -16.81 -27.97 30.72
C VAL A 147 -15.38 -27.97 31.25
N ALA A 148 -14.86 -26.81 31.69
CA ALA A 148 -13.53 -26.71 32.28
C ALA A 148 -13.40 -27.54 33.57
N THR A 149 -14.46 -27.67 34.36
CA THR A 149 -14.50 -28.50 35.57
C THR A 149 -14.13 -29.96 35.27
N LEU A 150 -14.47 -30.47 34.08
CA LEU A 150 -14.20 -31.87 33.68
C LEU A 150 -12.69 -32.20 33.63
N LYS A 151 -11.81 -31.19 33.57
CA LYS A 151 -10.34 -31.32 33.57
C LYS A 151 -9.86 -32.33 32.53
N PHE A 152 -10.31 -32.18 31.28
CA PHE A 152 -9.76 -32.98 30.19
C PHE A 152 -8.31 -32.59 29.92
N ASN A 153 -7.45 -33.59 29.75
CA ASN A 153 -6.11 -33.35 29.20
C ASN A 153 -6.24 -32.94 27.73
N ILE A 154 -5.55 -31.87 27.34
CA ILE A 154 -5.57 -31.31 26.00
C ILE A 154 -4.66 -32.17 25.09
N LEU A 155 -5.15 -33.36 24.77
CA LEU A 155 -4.54 -34.28 23.81
C LEU A 155 -5.51 -34.47 22.65
N ARG A 156 -4.97 -34.61 21.42
CA ARG A 156 -5.81 -34.69 20.21
C ARG A 156 -6.86 -35.79 20.33
N GLN A 157 -6.47 -36.96 20.84
CA GLN A 157 -7.37 -38.10 21.05
C GLN A 157 -8.54 -37.77 21.98
N ASN A 158 -8.30 -36.95 23.01
CA ASN A 158 -9.35 -36.52 23.94
C ASN A 158 -10.28 -35.49 23.31
N ILE A 159 -9.76 -34.57 22.49
CA ILE A 159 -10.59 -33.63 21.72
C ILE A 159 -11.49 -34.39 20.74
N LEU A 160 -10.94 -35.40 20.03
CA LEU A 160 -11.70 -36.26 19.14
C LEU A 160 -12.81 -37.01 19.89
N ALA A 161 -12.52 -37.55 21.07
CA ALA A 161 -13.49 -38.24 21.91
C ALA A 161 -14.58 -37.28 22.45
N LEU A 162 -14.18 -36.10 22.90
CA LEU A 162 -15.09 -35.06 23.39
C LEU A 162 -16.07 -34.64 22.30
N LEU A 163 -15.58 -34.28 21.11
CA LEU A 163 -16.43 -33.90 19.99
C LEU A 163 -17.29 -35.05 19.47
N ALA A 164 -16.79 -36.29 19.50
CA ALA A 164 -17.58 -37.48 19.16
C ALA A 164 -18.78 -37.64 20.10
N LEU A 165 -18.60 -37.39 21.40
CA LEU A 165 -19.70 -37.38 22.37
C LEU A 165 -20.68 -36.24 22.11
N VAL A 166 -20.19 -35.02 21.92
CA VAL A 166 -21.01 -33.82 21.71
C VAL A 166 -21.86 -33.93 20.47
N THR A 167 -21.27 -34.32 19.33
CA THR A 167 -21.93 -34.40 18.02
C THR A 167 -22.61 -35.75 17.75
N ALA A 168 -22.50 -36.70 18.68
CA ALA A 168 -22.92 -38.09 18.48
C ALA A 168 -22.34 -38.76 17.21
N ALA A 169 -21.16 -38.31 16.76
CA ALA A 169 -20.45 -38.86 15.60
C ALA A 169 -19.33 -39.83 16.03
N THR A 170 -18.80 -40.60 15.07
CA THR A 170 -17.63 -41.46 15.35
C THR A 170 -16.35 -40.63 15.44
N SER A 171 -15.37 -41.05 16.25
CA SER A 171 -14.06 -40.37 16.33
C SER A 171 -13.34 -40.32 14.98
N LYS A 172 -13.57 -41.29 14.08
CA LYS A 172 -13.03 -41.28 12.71
C LYS A 172 -13.64 -40.16 11.86
N THR A 173 -14.94 -39.89 12.03
CA THR A 173 -15.61 -38.77 11.37
C THR A 173 -15.04 -37.44 11.86
N ILE A 174 -14.88 -37.28 13.17
CA ILE A 174 -14.32 -36.07 13.78
C ILE A 174 -12.87 -35.85 13.35
N ASP A 175 -12.05 -36.90 13.28
CA ASP A 175 -10.67 -36.77 12.83
C ASP A 175 -10.59 -36.27 11.38
N LYS A 176 -11.51 -36.70 10.52
CA LYS A 176 -11.65 -36.17 9.16
C LYS A 176 -12.03 -34.68 9.17
N VAL A 177 -13.00 -34.29 10.01
CA VAL A 177 -13.44 -32.89 10.17
C VAL A 177 -12.30 -31.99 10.63
N LEU A 178 -11.45 -32.45 11.55
CA LEU A 178 -10.32 -31.72 12.11
C LEU A 178 -8.99 -32.06 11.43
N SER A 179 -9.03 -32.62 10.23
CA SER A 179 -7.84 -32.86 9.41
C SER A 179 -7.49 -31.61 8.60
N ALA A 180 -6.26 -31.53 8.08
CA ALA A 180 -5.86 -30.44 7.19
C ALA A 180 -6.68 -30.37 5.87
N GLN A 181 -7.48 -31.40 5.57
CA GLN A 181 -8.38 -31.45 4.42
C GLN A 181 -9.85 -31.20 4.81
N GLY A 182 -10.16 -31.06 6.10
CA GLY A 182 -11.50 -30.74 6.57
C GLY A 182 -11.89 -29.30 6.24
N ILE A 183 -13.15 -29.05 5.89
CA ILE A 183 -13.58 -27.74 5.40
C ILE A 183 -13.41 -26.69 6.49
N LEU A 184 -13.72 -27.00 7.76
CA LEU A 184 -13.55 -26.05 8.87
C LEU A 184 -12.11 -25.54 9.03
N ILE A 185 -11.12 -26.42 8.80
CA ILE A 185 -9.70 -26.07 8.87
C ILE A 185 -9.29 -25.29 7.61
N GLN A 186 -9.69 -25.75 6.43
CA GLN A 186 -9.32 -25.11 5.14
C GLN A 186 -9.97 -23.74 4.95
N SER A 187 -11.19 -23.55 5.44
CA SER A 187 -11.89 -22.26 5.41
C SER A 187 -11.46 -21.33 6.55
N GLY A 188 -10.60 -21.79 7.46
CA GLY A 188 -10.13 -21.02 8.61
C GLY A 188 -11.19 -20.71 9.67
N LEU A 189 -12.34 -21.40 9.66
CA LEU A 189 -13.43 -21.15 10.62
C LEU A 189 -13.15 -21.75 12.00
N LEU A 190 -12.33 -22.80 12.06
CA LEU A 190 -11.95 -23.45 13.31
C LEU A 190 -10.51 -23.97 13.22
N ARG A 191 -9.82 -23.90 14.36
CA ARG A 191 -8.53 -24.52 14.58
C ARG A 191 -8.49 -25.23 15.92
N LEU A 192 -7.60 -26.22 16.02
CA LEU A 192 -7.15 -26.76 17.29
C LEU A 192 -5.81 -26.18 17.76
N ASP A 193 -5.80 -25.65 18.97
CA ASP A 193 -4.57 -25.36 19.73
C ASP A 193 -4.36 -26.45 20.77
N MET A 194 -3.21 -27.12 20.72
CA MET A 194 -2.91 -28.19 21.67
C MET A 194 -2.02 -27.74 22.82
N ASP A 195 -1.49 -26.51 22.76
CA ASP A 195 -0.54 -25.96 23.74
C ASP A 195 -1.24 -24.99 24.73
N CYS A 196 -2.57 -24.92 24.69
CA CYS A 196 -3.37 -24.09 25.57
C CYS A 196 -3.54 -24.69 26.98
N ILE A 197 -4.07 -23.87 27.90
CA ILE A 197 -4.33 -24.26 29.30
C ILE A 197 -5.76 -24.72 29.57
N SER A 198 -6.70 -24.49 28.63
CA SER A 198 -8.11 -24.81 28.78
C SER A 198 -8.68 -25.45 27.52
N ILE A 199 -9.74 -26.25 27.68
CA ILE A 199 -10.43 -26.89 26.54
C ILE A 199 -11.06 -25.82 25.63
N ALA A 200 -11.60 -24.75 26.21
CA ALA A 200 -12.12 -23.62 25.44
C ALA A 200 -11.03 -23.00 24.55
N GLY A 201 -9.83 -22.79 25.11
CA GLY A 201 -8.67 -22.31 24.35
C GLY A 201 -8.12 -23.31 23.35
N ALA A 202 -8.54 -24.59 23.42
CA ALA A 202 -8.16 -25.59 22.44
C ALA A 202 -8.89 -25.41 21.12
N PHE A 203 -10.02 -24.70 21.12
CA PHE A 203 -10.72 -24.30 19.91
C PHE A 203 -10.41 -22.84 19.63
N VAL A 204 -9.90 -22.54 18.44
CA VAL A 204 -9.56 -21.17 18.03
C VAL A 204 -10.37 -20.83 16.80
N CYS A 205 -11.15 -19.76 16.89
CA CYS A 205 -11.99 -19.23 15.83
C CYS A 205 -11.49 -17.83 15.44
N PRO A 206 -11.75 -17.35 14.20
CA PRO A 206 -11.51 -15.96 13.84
C PRO A 206 -12.15 -14.99 14.84
N SER A 207 -11.46 -13.90 15.15
CA SER A 207 -11.98 -12.82 15.98
C SER A 207 -13.32 -12.32 15.43
N ASN A 208 -14.28 -12.10 16.31
CA ASN A 208 -15.65 -11.61 16.03
C ASN A 208 -16.53 -12.58 15.22
N LEU A 209 -16.03 -13.77 14.84
CA LEU A 209 -16.86 -14.77 14.14
C LEU A 209 -18.09 -15.17 14.98
N ALA A 210 -17.91 -15.30 16.30
CA ALA A 210 -19.00 -15.64 17.20
C ALA A 210 -20.07 -14.55 17.23
N ASP A 211 -19.66 -13.28 17.34
CA ASP A 211 -20.58 -12.13 17.36
C ASP A 211 -21.37 -12.03 16.06
N HIS A 212 -20.69 -12.17 14.93
CA HIS A 212 -21.35 -12.18 13.62
C HIS A 212 -22.32 -13.36 13.47
N LEU A 213 -21.92 -14.59 13.84
CA LEU A 213 -22.83 -15.72 13.72
C LEU A 213 -23.99 -15.68 14.73
N MET A 214 -23.86 -15.01 15.87
CA MET A 214 -24.93 -14.86 16.86
C MET A 214 -25.80 -13.61 16.61
N ALA A 215 -25.45 -12.75 15.66
CA ALA A 215 -26.25 -11.60 15.23
C ALA A 215 -27.43 -12.02 14.33
N ARG A 216 -28.51 -11.22 14.36
CA ARG A 216 -29.67 -11.39 13.48
C ARG A 216 -29.48 -10.57 12.21
N TYR A 217 -29.65 -11.23 11.07
CA TYR A 217 -29.65 -10.60 9.75
C TYR A 217 -31.02 -10.73 9.11
N GLU A 218 -31.45 -9.71 8.36
CA GLU A 218 -32.67 -9.81 7.56
C GLU A 218 -32.41 -10.67 6.32
N GLN A 219 -31.20 -10.55 5.76
CA GLN A 219 -30.75 -11.34 4.62
C GLN A 219 -29.45 -12.07 4.93
N PRO A 220 -29.36 -13.38 4.63
CA PRO A 220 -28.16 -14.15 4.94
C PRO A 220 -26.87 -13.66 4.27
N ASP A 221 -26.94 -12.97 3.13
CA ASP A 221 -25.76 -12.41 2.45
C ASP A 221 -25.13 -11.23 3.23
N GLU A 222 -25.86 -10.60 4.17
CA GLU A 222 -25.34 -9.56 5.08
C GLU A 222 -24.24 -10.09 6.00
N LEU A 223 -24.31 -11.36 6.39
CA LEU A 223 -23.26 -12.02 7.18
C LEU A 223 -21.92 -12.02 6.44
N LEU A 224 -21.92 -12.15 5.11
CA LEU A 224 -20.67 -12.17 4.33
C LEU A 224 -20.05 -10.79 4.19
N GLN A 225 -20.87 -9.75 4.19
CA GLN A 225 -20.39 -8.37 4.09
C GLN A 225 -19.46 -7.99 5.26
N GLN A 226 -19.55 -8.73 6.36
CA GLN A 226 -18.66 -8.61 7.51
C GLN A 226 -17.23 -9.11 7.23
N PHE A 227 -17.08 -10.12 6.38
CA PHE A 227 -15.78 -10.71 6.04
C PHE A 227 -15.16 -10.10 4.79
N PHE A 228 -15.99 -9.67 3.85
CA PHE A 228 -15.55 -9.09 2.59
C PHE A 228 -16.62 -8.21 1.95
N ARG A 229 -16.19 -7.22 1.17
CA ARG A 229 -17.08 -6.26 0.49
C ARG A 229 -16.91 -6.32 -1.02
N VAL A 230 -17.97 -6.00 -1.76
CA VAL A 230 -17.82 -5.75 -3.21
C VAL A 230 -16.96 -4.51 -3.37
N ALA A 231 -15.89 -4.61 -4.19
CA ALA A 231 -14.99 -3.49 -4.38
C ALA A 231 -15.74 -2.31 -5.01
N PRO A 232 -15.53 -1.07 -4.50
CA PRO A 232 -16.15 0.10 -5.11
C PRO A 232 -15.63 0.32 -6.53
N PRO A 233 -16.40 1.01 -7.39
CA PRO A 233 -15.94 1.33 -8.74
C PRO A 233 -14.67 2.19 -8.70
N PRO A 234 -13.75 2.03 -9.68
CA PRO A 234 -12.55 2.84 -9.75
C PRO A 234 -12.91 4.31 -10.01
N LYS A 235 -12.19 5.21 -9.34
CA LYS A 235 -12.25 6.65 -9.61
C LYS A 235 -11.43 7.00 -10.84
N LEU A 236 -10.30 6.33 -11.05
CA LEU A 236 -9.40 6.55 -12.20
C LEU A 236 -9.81 5.72 -13.43
N THR A 237 -9.39 6.17 -14.61
CA THR A 237 -9.79 5.66 -15.93
C THR A 237 -8.57 5.30 -16.78
N GLU A 238 -8.79 4.62 -17.91
CA GLU A 238 -7.72 4.18 -18.84
C GLU A 238 -6.64 5.23 -19.13
N PRO A 239 -6.99 6.49 -19.46
CA PRO A 239 -5.97 7.50 -19.80
C PRO A 239 -5.09 7.90 -18.62
N ASP A 240 -5.56 7.69 -17.39
CA ASP A 240 -4.81 7.98 -16.16
C ASP A 240 -3.70 6.94 -15.95
N PHE A 241 -3.88 5.73 -16.49
CA PHE A 241 -2.94 4.61 -16.42
C PHE A 241 -2.23 4.33 -17.75
N ALA A 242 -2.19 5.28 -18.69
CA ALA A 242 -1.60 5.08 -20.02
C ALA A 242 -0.13 4.60 -20.00
N HIS A 243 0.61 4.94 -18.94
CA HIS A 243 1.99 4.50 -18.73
C HIS A 243 2.12 3.01 -18.33
N LEU A 244 1.02 2.35 -18.00
CA LEU A 244 0.91 0.93 -17.64
C LEU A 244 0.11 0.13 -18.69
N ASP A 245 -0.12 0.67 -19.88
CA ASP A 245 -1.01 0.06 -20.87
C ASP A 245 -0.55 -1.33 -21.34
N ALA A 246 0.76 -1.54 -21.46
CA ALA A 246 1.32 -2.85 -21.82
C ALA A 246 0.99 -3.92 -20.76
N ASP A 247 1.24 -3.61 -19.48
CA ASP A 247 0.94 -4.49 -18.35
C ASP A 247 -0.56 -4.69 -18.18
N LEU A 248 -1.36 -3.62 -18.32
CA LEU A 248 -2.83 -3.68 -18.24
C LEU A 248 -3.39 -4.65 -19.28
N ARG A 249 -2.92 -4.58 -20.53
CA ARG A 249 -3.34 -5.51 -21.60
C ARG A 249 -3.01 -6.96 -21.27
N LEU A 250 -1.79 -7.21 -20.78
CA LEU A 250 -1.35 -8.56 -20.41
C LEU A 250 -2.15 -9.10 -19.21
N LEU A 251 -2.26 -8.35 -18.13
CA LEU A 251 -3.00 -8.73 -16.92
C LEU A 251 -4.47 -9.00 -17.21
N ARG A 252 -5.10 -8.17 -18.04
CA ARG A 252 -6.48 -8.39 -18.49
C ARG A 252 -6.63 -9.72 -19.21
N GLN A 253 -5.69 -10.08 -20.09
CA GLN A 253 -5.71 -11.36 -20.80
C GLN A 253 -5.55 -12.54 -19.83
N ILE A 254 -4.55 -12.48 -18.93
CA ILE A 254 -4.29 -13.50 -17.91
C ILE A 254 -5.55 -13.75 -17.07
N LEU A 255 -6.12 -12.70 -16.48
CA LEU A 255 -7.28 -12.81 -15.60
C LEU A 255 -8.53 -13.29 -16.36
N THR A 256 -8.76 -12.79 -17.58
CA THR A 256 -9.90 -13.24 -18.41
C THR A 256 -9.78 -14.73 -18.72
N GLN A 257 -8.58 -15.20 -19.07
CA GLN A 257 -8.36 -16.61 -19.38
C GLN A 257 -8.45 -17.48 -18.13
N ALA A 258 -7.85 -17.07 -17.02
CA ALA A 258 -7.91 -17.76 -15.73
C ALA A 258 -9.37 -17.97 -15.28
N LEU A 259 -10.21 -16.94 -15.38
CA LEU A 259 -11.63 -17.03 -15.03
C LEU A 259 -12.43 -17.93 -15.99
N ARG A 260 -12.12 -17.89 -17.29
CA ARG A 260 -12.79 -18.75 -18.29
C ARG A 260 -12.45 -20.22 -18.11
N GLN A 261 -11.19 -20.52 -17.82
CA GLN A 261 -10.67 -21.88 -17.63
C GLN A 261 -10.85 -22.40 -16.19
N ARG A 262 -11.22 -21.53 -15.25
CA ARG A 262 -11.24 -21.79 -13.81
C ARG A 262 -9.89 -22.30 -13.31
N GLU A 263 -8.82 -21.66 -13.78
CA GLU A 263 -7.46 -21.96 -13.34
C GLU A 263 -7.34 -21.64 -11.85
N THR A 264 -6.82 -22.61 -11.10
CA THR A 264 -6.47 -22.44 -9.70
C THR A 264 -5.03 -21.99 -9.59
N GLY A 265 -4.67 -21.27 -8.54
CA GLY A 265 -3.28 -20.88 -8.31
C GLY A 265 -2.90 -19.52 -8.90
N VAL A 266 -3.85 -18.77 -9.46
CA VAL A 266 -3.56 -17.51 -10.15
C VAL A 266 -3.45 -16.35 -9.16
N ASN A 267 -2.26 -15.75 -9.08
CA ASN A 267 -1.93 -14.69 -8.13
C ASN A 267 -1.16 -13.55 -8.82
N ILE A 268 -1.73 -12.35 -8.80
CA ILE A 268 -1.12 -11.13 -9.32
C ILE A 268 -0.69 -10.25 -8.16
N LEU A 269 0.57 -9.83 -8.12
CA LEU A 269 1.10 -8.90 -7.13
C LEU A 269 1.23 -7.50 -7.73
N LEU A 270 0.66 -6.50 -7.07
CA LEU A 270 0.83 -5.08 -7.37
C LEU A 270 1.61 -4.45 -6.22
N TYR A 271 2.77 -3.85 -6.49
CA TYR A 271 3.58 -3.24 -5.44
C TYR A 271 4.10 -1.85 -5.84
N GLY A 272 4.53 -1.04 -4.87
CA GLY A 272 5.05 0.30 -5.12
C GLY A 272 4.75 1.26 -3.98
N GLU A 273 5.25 2.49 -4.05
CA GLU A 273 5.14 3.45 -2.96
C GLU A 273 3.69 3.69 -2.49
N PRO A 274 3.46 4.06 -1.21
CA PRO A 274 2.13 4.42 -0.73
C PRO A 274 1.51 5.57 -1.54
N GLY A 275 0.23 5.44 -1.89
CA GLY A 275 -0.54 6.51 -2.54
C GLY A 275 -0.37 6.66 -4.05
N VAL A 276 0.45 5.85 -4.72
CA VAL A 276 0.62 5.84 -6.19
C VAL A 276 -0.61 5.38 -6.98
N GLY A 277 -1.63 4.84 -6.30
CA GLY A 277 -2.89 4.41 -6.93
C GLY A 277 -3.03 2.91 -7.17
N LYS A 278 -2.29 2.06 -6.42
CA LYS A 278 -2.35 0.58 -6.56
C LYS A 278 -3.77 0.01 -6.46
N SER A 279 -4.51 0.38 -5.42
CA SER A 279 -5.90 -0.11 -5.22
C SER A 279 -6.85 0.42 -6.30
N GLU A 280 -6.61 1.62 -6.83
CA GLU A 280 -7.38 2.18 -7.96
C GLU A 280 -7.08 1.43 -9.27
N PHE A 281 -5.81 1.11 -9.53
CA PHE A 281 -5.40 0.30 -10.68
C PHE A 281 -6.00 -1.12 -10.61
N ALA A 282 -5.98 -1.76 -9.44
CA ALA A 282 -6.59 -3.08 -9.23
C ALA A 282 -8.11 -3.07 -9.53
N ARG A 283 -8.83 -2.07 -9.01
CA ARG A 283 -10.27 -1.88 -9.27
C ARG A 283 -10.55 -1.58 -10.74
N TYR A 284 -9.68 -0.83 -11.40
CA TYR A 284 -9.81 -0.55 -12.82
C TYR A 284 -9.57 -1.80 -13.67
N LEU A 285 -8.44 -2.50 -13.46
CA LEU A 285 -8.09 -3.76 -14.14
C LEU A 285 -9.25 -4.75 -14.08
N THR A 286 -9.78 -4.99 -12.89
CA THR A 286 -10.88 -5.93 -12.68
C THR A 286 -12.20 -5.52 -13.35
N THR A 287 -12.51 -4.22 -13.38
CA THR A 287 -13.64 -3.68 -14.14
C THR A 287 -13.49 -3.99 -15.64
N THR A 288 -12.28 -3.89 -16.20
CA THR A 288 -12.03 -4.23 -17.63
C THR A 288 -12.16 -5.72 -17.94
N VAL A 289 -12.00 -6.59 -16.93
CA VAL A 289 -12.22 -8.05 -17.05
C VAL A 289 -13.72 -8.38 -16.99
N GLY A 290 -14.57 -7.47 -16.47
CA GLY A 290 -16.01 -7.66 -16.37
C GLY A 290 -16.42 -8.64 -15.26
N SER A 291 -15.63 -8.71 -14.19
CA SER A 291 -15.82 -9.64 -13.08
C SER A 291 -16.25 -8.95 -11.80
N THR A 292 -16.97 -9.67 -10.93
CA THR A 292 -17.29 -9.17 -9.59
C THR A 292 -16.05 -9.28 -8.71
N VAL A 293 -15.62 -8.17 -8.14
CA VAL A 293 -14.45 -8.14 -7.25
C VAL A 293 -14.90 -8.08 -5.83
N VAL A 294 -14.29 -8.93 -5.03
CA VAL A 294 -14.52 -9.01 -3.60
C VAL A 294 -13.23 -8.61 -2.90
N GLU A 295 -13.27 -7.52 -2.14
CA GLU A 295 -12.17 -6.99 -1.36
C GLU A 295 -12.26 -7.53 0.07
N VAL A 296 -11.16 -8.09 0.58
CA VAL A 296 -11.08 -8.56 1.96
C VAL A 296 -11.08 -7.35 2.91
N SER A 297 -11.96 -7.35 3.91
CA SER A 297 -12.12 -6.23 4.84
C SER A 297 -10.88 -6.02 5.72
N ASN A 298 -10.53 -4.77 6.01
CA ASN A 298 -9.40 -4.40 6.88
C ASN A 298 -9.84 -4.03 8.31
N ALA A 299 -11.15 -3.82 8.54
CA ALA A 299 -11.70 -3.44 9.82
C ALA A 299 -13.01 -4.19 10.11
N SER A 300 -13.29 -4.40 11.39
CA SER A 300 -14.58 -4.89 11.87
C SER A 300 -15.66 -3.81 11.77
N GLU A 301 -16.92 -4.21 11.96
CA GLU A 301 -18.07 -3.29 12.03
C GLU A 301 -17.93 -2.23 13.15
N GLU A 302 -17.16 -2.55 14.20
CA GLU A 302 -16.84 -1.64 15.32
C GLU A 302 -15.69 -0.68 14.99
N GLY A 303 -15.11 -0.77 13.79
CA GLY A 303 -14.01 0.07 13.33
C GLY A 303 -12.63 -0.36 13.84
N GLU A 304 -12.53 -1.48 14.54
CA GLU A 304 -11.25 -2.05 14.97
C GLU A 304 -10.54 -2.71 13.78
N SER A 305 -9.24 -2.46 13.63
CA SER A 305 -8.44 -3.07 12.57
C SER A 305 -8.32 -4.58 12.81
N LEU A 306 -8.61 -5.37 11.78
CA LEU A 306 -8.42 -6.81 11.85
C LEU A 306 -6.92 -7.14 11.91
N SER A 307 -6.55 -8.10 12.76
CA SER A 307 -5.18 -8.62 12.77
C SER A 307 -4.83 -9.25 11.41
N GLY A 308 -3.55 -9.29 11.02
CA GLY A 308 -3.12 -9.94 9.78
C GLY A 308 -3.60 -11.39 9.67
N GLN A 309 -3.73 -12.08 10.81
CA GLN A 309 -4.28 -13.43 10.91
C GLN A 309 -5.78 -13.47 10.61
N GLY A 310 -6.55 -12.53 11.17
CA GLY A 310 -7.98 -12.39 10.89
C GLY A 310 -8.24 -12.06 9.41
N ARG A 311 -7.45 -11.15 8.83
CA ARG A 311 -7.55 -10.79 7.40
C ARG A 311 -7.26 -11.99 6.50
N PHE A 312 -6.24 -12.79 6.80
CA PHE A 312 -5.95 -13.99 6.03
C PHE A 312 -7.01 -15.08 6.19
N ALA A 313 -7.61 -15.24 7.37
CA ALA A 313 -8.74 -16.13 7.57
C ALA A 313 -9.96 -15.71 6.72
N SER A 314 -10.26 -14.40 6.68
CA SER A 314 -11.30 -13.85 5.80
C SER A 314 -11.00 -14.11 4.33
N PHE A 315 -9.73 -14.00 3.91
CA PHE A 315 -9.30 -14.37 2.55
C PHE A 315 -9.58 -15.85 2.25
N MET A 316 -9.19 -16.78 3.13
CA MET A 316 -9.43 -18.21 2.95
C MET A 316 -10.92 -18.56 2.87
N LEU A 317 -11.72 -17.94 3.73
CA LEU A 317 -13.17 -18.07 3.71
C LEU A 317 -13.76 -17.56 2.39
N CYS A 318 -13.29 -16.40 1.92
CA CYS A 318 -13.69 -15.79 0.65
C CYS A 318 -13.37 -16.71 -0.53
N GLN A 319 -12.15 -17.23 -0.61
CA GLN A 319 -11.73 -18.20 -1.64
C GLN A 319 -12.65 -19.43 -1.69
N HIS A 320 -13.01 -19.98 -0.53
CA HIS A 320 -13.88 -21.16 -0.46
C HIS A 320 -15.32 -20.87 -0.89
N ILE A 321 -15.87 -19.71 -0.50
CA ILE A 321 -17.24 -19.32 -0.85
C ILE A 321 -17.36 -19.02 -2.35
N LEU A 322 -16.37 -18.31 -2.89
CA LEU A 322 -16.33 -17.90 -4.29
C LEU A 322 -15.83 -19.02 -5.22
N ALA A 323 -15.27 -20.12 -4.71
CA ALA A 323 -14.86 -21.26 -5.53
C ALA A 323 -16.00 -21.84 -6.40
N LYS A 324 -17.26 -21.64 -5.96
CA LYS A 324 -18.46 -22.07 -6.70
C LYS A 324 -19.12 -20.94 -7.50
N SER A 325 -18.71 -19.68 -7.31
CA SER A 325 -19.22 -18.56 -8.10
C SER A 325 -18.52 -18.47 -9.45
N ASN A 326 -19.24 -17.99 -10.47
CA ASN A 326 -18.64 -17.76 -11.79
C ASN A 326 -18.15 -16.32 -11.87
N GLY A 327 -16.89 -16.13 -12.29
CA GLY A 327 -16.38 -14.80 -12.67
C GLY A 327 -16.15 -13.86 -11.49
N SER A 328 -15.69 -14.38 -10.35
CA SER A 328 -15.30 -13.56 -9.20
C SER A 328 -13.78 -13.44 -9.09
N LEU A 329 -13.30 -12.31 -8.58
CA LEU A 329 -11.89 -12.07 -8.27
C LEU A 329 -11.78 -11.62 -6.81
N VAL A 330 -10.69 -12.00 -6.15
CA VAL A 330 -10.41 -11.56 -4.78
C VAL A 330 -9.32 -10.50 -4.78
N LEU A 331 -9.56 -9.40 -4.07
CA LEU A 331 -8.60 -8.34 -3.84
C LEU A 331 -8.15 -8.37 -2.37
N PHE A 332 -6.85 -8.50 -2.16
CA PHE A 332 -6.22 -8.44 -0.84
C PHE A 332 -5.28 -7.23 -0.79
N ASP A 333 -5.63 -6.21 -0.01
CA ASP A 333 -4.76 -5.03 0.17
C ASP A 333 -3.75 -5.26 1.32
N GLU A 334 -2.65 -4.52 1.37
CA GLU A 334 -1.65 -4.54 2.46
C GLU A 334 -1.19 -5.96 2.86
N ILE A 335 -0.73 -6.75 1.88
CA ILE A 335 -0.24 -8.11 2.09
C ILE A 335 0.93 -8.18 3.10
N GLU A 336 1.70 -7.09 3.24
CA GLU A 336 2.79 -6.96 4.21
C GLU A 336 2.36 -7.22 5.66
N ASP A 337 1.10 -6.94 6.01
CA ASP A 337 0.57 -7.18 7.36
C ASP A 337 0.43 -8.67 7.67
N VAL A 338 0.56 -9.54 6.66
CA VAL A 338 0.38 -10.99 6.78
C VAL A 338 1.71 -11.74 6.73
N PHE A 339 2.73 -11.25 6.02
CA PHE A 339 4.02 -11.94 5.79
C PHE A 339 5.16 -11.44 6.73
N PRO A 340 6.26 -12.17 6.97
CA PRO A 340 6.43 -13.48 7.59
C PRO A 340 6.94 -13.46 9.06
N ASP A 341 7.30 -12.31 9.66
CA ASP A 341 7.73 -12.31 11.08
C ASP A 341 6.57 -12.64 12.03
N GLN A 342 5.31 -12.42 11.61
CA GLN A 342 4.11 -12.85 12.32
C GLN A 342 3.49 -14.17 11.78
N MET A 343 3.94 -14.64 10.62
CA MET A 343 3.37 -15.82 9.94
C MET A 343 3.88 -17.15 10.52
N SER A 344 5.05 -17.14 11.17
CA SER A 344 5.48 -18.26 12.03
C SER A 344 4.46 -18.53 13.13
N GLY A 345 3.89 -17.45 13.70
CA GLY A 345 2.73 -17.49 14.56
C GLY A 345 1.52 -18.06 13.83
N LEU A 346 1.14 -17.50 12.67
CA LEU A 346 0.01 -17.94 11.83
C LEU A 346 0.02 -19.48 11.57
N LEU A 347 1.18 -20.11 11.44
CA LEU A 347 1.30 -21.53 11.08
C LEU A 347 1.34 -22.50 12.27
N GLN A 348 1.87 -22.07 13.41
CA GLN A 348 1.45 -22.62 14.71
C GLN A 348 -0.06 -22.47 14.89
N LEU A 349 -0.59 -21.31 14.50
CA LEU A 349 -2.00 -20.92 14.44
C LEU A 349 -2.81 -21.52 13.29
N PHE A 350 -2.34 -22.55 12.58
CA PHE A 350 -3.21 -23.46 11.80
C PHE A 350 -2.97 -24.93 12.17
N GLY A 351 -2.23 -25.18 13.25
CA GLY A 351 -1.90 -26.53 13.72
C GLY A 351 -0.99 -27.31 12.76
N MET A 352 -0.31 -26.60 11.85
CA MET A 352 0.46 -27.20 10.76
C MET A 352 1.94 -27.42 11.12
N VAL A 353 2.42 -26.81 12.20
CA VAL A 353 3.83 -26.90 12.63
C VAL A 353 3.93 -27.08 14.15
N LYS A 354 4.78 -28.01 14.61
CA LYS A 354 5.26 -28.12 16.00
C LYS A 354 6.76 -27.87 16.02
N GLY A 355 7.23 -26.85 16.75
CA GLY A 355 8.66 -26.48 16.76
C GLY A 355 9.10 -25.73 15.49
N GLN A 356 10.41 -25.43 15.37
CA GLN A 356 11.06 -24.52 14.38
C GLN A 356 10.14 -24.05 13.23
N ALA A 357 9.43 -22.95 13.49
CA ALA A 357 8.21 -22.53 12.78
C ALA A 357 8.44 -21.94 11.37
N LYS A 358 9.69 -21.68 10.96
CA LYS A 358 9.98 -20.92 9.73
C LYS A 358 9.81 -21.71 8.43
N GLU A 359 10.10 -23.01 8.39
CA GLU A 359 10.11 -23.78 7.13
C GLU A 359 8.74 -24.33 6.74
N ALA A 360 8.03 -24.97 7.68
CA ALA A 360 6.69 -25.48 7.40
C ALA A 360 5.65 -24.36 7.23
N GLY A 361 5.96 -23.18 7.79
CA GLY A 361 5.23 -21.96 7.54
C GLY A 361 5.18 -21.57 6.05
N LYS A 362 6.36 -21.52 5.45
CA LYS A 362 6.55 -21.26 4.02
C LYS A 362 5.79 -22.25 3.14
N ALA A 363 5.85 -23.54 3.49
CA ALA A 363 5.24 -24.60 2.70
C ALA A 363 3.70 -24.48 2.59
N TRP A 364 3.02 -24.02 3.64
CA TRP A 364 1.56 -23.86 3.60
C TRP A 364 1.12 -22.63 2.82
N VAL A 365 1.78 -21.48 3.02
CA VAL A 365 1.45 -20.26 2.28
C VAL A 365 1.70 -20.47 0.79
N ASN A 366 2.79 -21.18 0.45
CA ASN A 366 3.04 -21.63 -0.91
C ASN A 366 1.88 -22.49 -1.42
N ARG A 367 1.40 -23.44 -0.63
CA ARG A 367 0.25 -24.26 -1.02
C ARG A 367 -1.02 -23.42 -1.21
N VAL A 368 -1.27 -22.42 -0.36
CA VAL A 368 -2.42 -21.53 -0.53
C VAL A 368 -2.30 -20.78 -1.85
N LEU A 369 -1.15 -20.14 -2.13
CA LEU A 369 -0.92 -19.45 -3.40
C LEU A 369 -1.05 -20.41 -4.59
N GLU A 370 -0.52 -21.63 -4.50
CA GLU A 370 -0.55 -22.63 -5.58
C GLU A 370 -1.94 -23.27 -5.82
N THR A 371 -2.84 -23.23 -4.83
CA THR A 371 -4.14 -23.95 -4.88
C THR A 371 -5.34 -23.05 -4.70
N ASN A 372 -5.16 -21.72 -4.69
CA ASN A 372 -6.24 -20.78 -4.47
C ASN A 372 -7.30 -20.95 -5.61
N PRO A 373 -8.57 -21.26 -5.29
CA PRO A 373 -9.56 -21.64 -6.30
C PRO A 373 -10.05 -20.48 -7.16
N VAL A 374 -9.91 -19.26 -6.66
CA VAL A 374 -10.33 -18.02 -7.33
C VAL A 374 -9.09 -17.15 -7.54
N PRO A 375 -8.90 -16.54 -8.73
CA PRO A 375 -7.74 -15.69 -8.95
C PRO A 375 -7.72 -14.49 -7.98
N ALA A 376 -6.54 -14.20 -7.47
CA ALA A 376 -6.34 -13.18 -6.44
C ALA A 376 -5.39 -12.07 -6.92
N ILE A 377 -5.75 -10.82 -6.63
CA ILE A 377 -4.89 -9.65 -6.78
C ILE A 377 -4.45 -9.23 -5.38
N TRP A 378 -3.15 -9.10 -5.21
CA TRP A 378 -2.50 -8.77 -3.95
C TRP A 378 -1.84 -7.40 -4.09
N ILE A 379 -2.02 -6.53 -3.11
CA ILE A 379 -1.40 -5.21 -3.10
C ILE A 379 -0.39 -5.14 -1.94
N ALA A 380 0.80 -4.62 -2.24
CA ALA A 380 1.85 -4.37 -1.26
C ALA A 380 2.38 -2.94 -1.35
N ASN A 381 2.69 -2.28 -0.24
CA ASN A 381 3.46 -1.03 -0.30
C ASN A 381 4.95 -1.27 -0.50
N GLN A 382 5.48 -2.36 0.06
CA GLN A 382 6.89 -2.73 -0.06
C GLN A 382 7.00 -4.25 -0.12
N VAL A 383 7.93 -4.77 -0.93
CA VAL A 383 8.16 -6.21 -1.07
C VAL A 383 9.47 -6.67 -0.45
N GLY A 384 10.34 -5.74 -0.01
CA GLY A 384 11.70 -6.05 0.46
C GLY A 384 11.76 -6.91 1.74
N HIS A 385 10.70 -6.93 2.53
CA HIS A 385 10.57 -7.76 3.74
C HIS A 385 9.86 -9.10 3.47
N ILE A 386 9.35 -9.31 2.25
CA ILE A 386 8.69 -10.55 1.84
C ILE A 386 9.77 -11.54 1.38
N ASP A 387 9.71 -12.77 1.87
CA ASP A 387 10.67 -13.81 1.49
C ASP A 387 10.64 -14.06 -0.03
N PRO A 388 11.79 -14.09 -0.72
CA PRO A 388 11.86 -14.35 -2.15
C PRO A 388 11.19 -15.67 -2.59
N ALA A 389 11.07 -16.67 -1.71
CA ALA A 389 10.36 -17.90 -1.99
C ALA A 389 8.87 -17.66 -2.29
N TYR A 390 8.25 -16.68 -1.63
CA TYR A 390 6.86 -16.29 -1.88
C TYR A 390 6.73 -15.44 -3.14
N LEU A 391 7.67 -14.52 -3.35
CA LEU A 391 7.65 -13.65 -4.54
C LEU A 391 7.70 -14.45 -5.84
N ARG A 392 8.41 -15.59 -5.87
CA ARG A 392 8.48 -16.53 -7.01
C ARG A 392 7.18 -17.30 -7.30
N ARG A 393 6.14 -17.12 -6.49
CA ARG A 393 4.85 -17.82 -6.62
C ARG A 393 3.70 -16.91 -7.05
N PHE A 394 3.95 -15.62 -7.18
CA PHE A 394 3.06 -14.77 -7.95
C PHE A 394 3.34 -15.01 -9.43
N ASP A 395 2.30 -15.26 -10.21
CA ASP A 395 2.41 -15.48 -11.65
C ASP A 395 2.85 -14.21 -12.38
N TYR A 396 2.50 -13.05 -11.81
CA TYR A 396 2.90 -11.74 -12.29
C TYR A 396 3.11 -10.80 -11.11
N ALA A 397 4.20 -10.03 -11.14
CA ALA A 397 4.46 -8.97 -10.18
C ALA A 397 4.68 -7.65 -10.93
N LEU A 398 3.85 -6.65 -10.67
CA LEU A 398 3.89 -5.33 -11.29
C LEU A 398 4.24 -4.27 -10.26
N GLU A 399 5.31 -3.53 -10.51
CA GLU A 399 5.58 -2.28 -9.83
C GLU A 399 4.68 -1.17 -10.41
N ILE A 400 3.92 -0.49 -9.56
CA ILE A 400 3.17 0.70 -9.91
C ILE A 400 4.05 1.92 -9.59
N PRO A 401 4.67 2.56 -10.59
CA PRO A 401 5.53 3.70 -10.38
C PRO A 401 4.69 4.95 -10.06
N LYS A 402 5.37 6.03 -9.68
CA LYS A 402 4.73 7.35 -9.64
C LYS A 402 4.24 7.71 -11.04
N PRO A 403 3.01 8.27 -11.17
CA PRO A 403 2.51 8.64 -12.47
C PRO A 403 3.40 9.71 -13.11
N PRO A 404 3.69 9.60 -14.42
CA PRO A 404 4.44 10.63 -15.14
C PRO A 404 3.65 11.95 -15.16
N ARG A 405 4.33 13.06 -15.49
CA ARG A 405 3.72 14.40 -15.50
C ARG A 405 2.39 14.46 -16.27
N THR A 406 2.30 13.82 -17.43
CA THR A 406 1.08 13.81 -18.26
C THR A 406 -0.08 13.08 -17.58
N ALA A 407 0.18 11.95 -16.91
CA ALA A 407 -0.81 11.23 -16.11
C ALA A 407 -1.18 12.03 -14.84
N ARG A 408 -0.21 12.60 -14.13
CA ARG A 408 -0.46 13.50 -12.99
C ARG A 408 -1.35 14.66 -13.35
N GLN A 409 -1.14 15.27 -14.52
CA GLN A 409 -1.95 16.37 -14.99
C GLN A 409 -3.41 15.93 -15.16
N ARG A 410 -3.68 14.81 -15.86
CA ARG A 410 -5.05 14.28 -16.02
C ARG A 410 -5.71 13.94 -14.68
N ILE A 411 -4.97 13.30 -13.79
CA ILE A 411 -5.44 12.96 -12.44
C ILE A 411 -5.78 14.24 -11.65
N ALA A 412 -4.93 15.26 -11.73
CA ALA A 412 -5.17 16.55 -11.09
C ALA A 412 -6.38 17.27 -11.71
N GLU A 413 -6.50 17.34 -13.04
CA GLU A 413 -7.67 17.88 -13.74
C GLU A 413 -8.96 17.20 -13.28
N LYS A 414 -8.93 15.88 -13.08
CA LYS A 414 -10.08 15.10 -12.61
C LYS A 414 -10.45 15.39 -11.16
N TYR A 415 -9.49 15.40 -10.24
CA TYR A 415 -9.77 15.66 -8.82
C TYR A 415 -10.13 17.12 -8.54
N PHE A 416 -9.50 18.07 -9.24
CA PHE A 416 -9.77 19.50 -9.11
C PHE A 416 -10.87 20.00 -10.06
N GLY A 417 -11.47 19.15 -10.89
CA GLY A 417 -12.49 19.57 -11.87
C GLY A 417 -13.75 20.20 -11.25
N THR A 418 -14.01 19.95 -9.97
CA THR A 418 -15.11 20.58 -9.21
C THR A 418 -14.66 21.78 -8.36
N THR A 419 -13.37 22.11 -8.35
CA THR A 419 -12.83 23.27 -7.63
C THR A 419 -12.64 24.45 -8.58
N LYS A 420 -12.61 25.67 -8.04
CA LYS A 420 -12.30 26.90 -8.79
C LYS A 420 -10.79 27.01 -9.04
N THR A 421 -10.15 26.11 -9.77
CA THR A 421 -8.68 26.19 -10.02
C THR A 421 -8.39 26.38 -11.52
N SER A 422 -7.32 27.10 -11.86
CA SER A 422 -6.94 27.31 -13.26
C SER A 422 -6.24 26.10 -13.89
N PRO A 423 -6.44 25.85 -15.20
CA PRO A 423 -5.66 24.86 -15.95
C PRO A 423 -4.14 25.11 -15.89
N ASP A 424 -3.72 26.37 -15.89
CA ASP A 424 -2.32 26.76 -15.79
C ASP A 424 -1.72 26.37 -14.43
N TRP A 425 -2.48 26.53 -13.35
CA TRP A 425 -2.07 26.06 -12.02
C TRP A 425 -2.00 24.53 -11.96
N VAL A 426 -2.98 23.83 -12.55
CA VAL A 426 -2.97 22.35 -12.62
C VAL A 426 -1.73 21.83 -13.36
N SER A 427 -1.39 22.42 -14.50
CA SER A 427 -0.17 22.07 -15.26
C SER A 427 1.11 22.32 -14.44
N ARG A 428 1.12 23.37 -13.61
CA ARG A 428 2.24 23.71 -12.72
C ARG A 428 2.44 22.69 -11.60
N ILE A 429 1.36 22.26 -10.93
CA ILE A 429 1.45 21.25 -9.86
C ILE A 429 1.75 19.86 -10.43
N ALA A 430 1.30 19.54 -11.64
CA ALA A 430 1.64 18.28 -12.32
C ALA A 430 3.15 18.13 -12.58
N GLY A 431 3.88 19.25 -12.62
CA GLY A 431 5.34 19.29 -12.71
C GLY A 431 6.08 18.96 -11.42
N TRP A 432 5.39 18.70 -10.30
CA TRP A 432 6.03 18.29 -9.05
C TRP A 432 6.27 16.77 -9.10
N GLU A 433 7.52 16.37 -9.30
CA GLU A 433 7.94 14.98 -9.55
C GLU A 433 7.55 13.99 -8.45
N GLU A 434 7.44 14.45 -7.21
CA GLU A 434 7.16 13.59 -6.05
C GLU A 434 5.68 13.46 -5.69
N LEU A 435 4.78 14.17 -6.40
CA LEU A 435 3.36 14.13 -6.07
C LEU A 435 2.71 12.80 -6.47
N THR A 436 1.99 12.23 -5.51
CA THR A 436 1.18 11.03 -5.69
C THR A 436 -0.29 11.36 -5.93
N PRO A 437 -1.06 10.48 -6.60
CA PRO A 437 -2.52 10.61 -6.72
C PRO A 437 -3.23 10.83 -5.39
N ALA A 438 -2.82 10.12 -4.32
CA ALA A 438 -3.42 10.29 -3.00
C ALA A 438 -3.21 11.71 -2.41
N GLN A 439 -2.06 12.34 -2.67
CA GLN A 439 -1.82 13.73 -2.27
C GLN A 439 -2.71 14.71 -3.05
N LEU A 440 -2.87 14.49 -4.36
CA LEU A 440 -3.76 15.29 -5.21
C LEU A 440 -5.22 15.17 -4.76
N GLU A 441 -5.71 13.95 -4.50
CA GLU A 441 -7.06 13.70 -4.00
C GLU A 441 -7.29 14.38 -2.65
N LYS A 442 -6.34 14.23 -1.71
CA LYS A 442 -6.41 14.88 -0.39
C LYS A 442 -6.46 16.40 -0.52
N ALA A 443 -5.63 16.99 -1.37
CA ALA A 443 -5.62 18.43 -1.60
C ALA A 443 -6.93 18.92 -2.21
N ALA A 444 -7.46 18.23 -3.23
CA ALA A 444 -8.75 18.55 -3.84
C ALA A 444 -9.90 18.48 -2.82
N ARG A 445 -9.94 17.42 -1.99
CA ARG A 445 -10.93 17.27 -0.91
C ARG A 445 -10.85 18.42 0.09
N MET A 446 -9.64 18.81 0.51
CA MET A 446 -9.46 19.94 1.44
C MET A 446 -9.93 21.25 0.83
N THR A 447 -9.62 21.51 -0.44
CA THR A 447 -10.09 22.69 -1.16
C THR A 447 -11.62 22.72 -1.24
N GLN A 448 -12.27 21.58 -1.53
CA GLN A 448 -13.73 21.49 -1.53
C GLN A 448 -14.34 21.79 -0.14
N LEU A 449 -13.75 21.26 0.93
CA LEU A 449 -14.21 21.49 2.30
C LEU A 449 -14.09 22.95 2.74
N THR A 450 -13.09 23.68 2.26
CA THR A 450 -12.91 25.11 2.59
C THR A 450 -13.85 26.05 1.85
N GLN A 451 -14.53 25.58 0.79
CA GLN A 451 -15.45 26.39 -0.03
C GLN A 451 -14.88 27.77 -0.43
N PRO A 452 -13.73 27.81 -1.13
CA PRO A 452 -13.05 29.06 -1.45
C PRO A 452 -13.92 30.01 -2.30
N CYS A 453 -13.84 31.30 -1.98
CA CYS A 453 -14.61 32.34 -2.64
C CYS A 453 -14.03 32.68 -4.02
N SER A 454 -12.71 32.52 -4.21
CA SER A 454 -11.99 32.85 -5.44
C SER A 454 -11.08 31.73 -5.93
N GLU A 455 -10.62 31.84 -7.18
CA GLU A 455 -9.64 30.91 -7.76
C GLU A 455 -8.30 30.95 -7.03
N ALA A 456 -7.79 32.16 -6.75
CA ALA A 456 -6.56 32.35 -6.00
C ALA A 456 -6.61 31.71 -4.60
N GLU A 457 -7.76 31.79 -3.93
CA GLU A 457 -7.95 31.15 -2.62
C GLU A 457 -7.97 29.62 -2.72
N ALA A 458 -8.65 29.08 -3.74
CA ALA A 458 -8.70 27.64 -3.99
C ALA A 458 -7.31 27.05 -4.27
N GLU A 459 -6.54 27.73 -5.12
CA GLU A 459 -5.16 27.40 -5.46
C GLU A 459 -4.25 27.50 -4.23
N GLN A 460 -4.39 28.53 -3.40
CA GLN A 460 -3.62 28.68 -2.16
C GLN A 460 -3.89 27.55 -1.16
N VAL A 461 -5.15 27.17 -0.95
CA VAL A 461 -5.51 26.06 -0.05
C VAL A 461 -4.94 24.74 -0.56
N ALA A 462 -5.12 24.47 -1.86
CA ALA A 462 -4.62 23.25 -2.48
C ALA A 462 -3.09 23.17 -2.41
N GLU A 463 -2.39 24.23 -2.82
CA GLU A 463 -0.93 24.27 -2.82
C GLU A 463 -0.37 24.20 -1.39
N ARG A 464 -1.00 24.86 -0.41
CA ARG A 464 -0.60 24.75 1.00
C ARG A 464 -0.71 23.31 1.49
N THR A 465 -1.79 22.62 1.15
CA THR A 465 -2.01 21.20 1.52
C THR A 465 -0.96 20.29 0.89
N LEU A 466 -0.68 20.47 -0.40
CA LEU A 466 0.35 19.71 -1.12
C LEU A 466 1.75 19.94 -0.50
N ARG A 467 2.14 21.20 -0.25
CA ARG A 467 3.44 21.53 0.36
C ARG A 467 3.60 20.95 1.76
N GLN A 468 2.54 20.99 2.58
CA GLN A 468 2.56 20.41 3.91
C GLN A 468 2.71 18.88 3.86
N SER A 469 1.99 18.22 2.95
CA SER A 469 2.12 16.77 2.75
C SER A 469 3.53 16.40 2.26
N ALA A 470 4.08 17.14 1.30
CA ALA A 470 5.42 16.88 0.77
C ALA A 470 6.49 17.04 1.86
N ARG A 471 6.41 18.09 2.69
CA ARG A 471 7.32 18.29 3.83
C ARG A 471 7.25 17.15 4.84
N LEU A 472 6.04 16.67 5.16
CA LEU A 472 5.86 15.56 6.11
C LEU A 472 6.51 14.27 5.61
N LEU A 473 6.45 14.03 4.29
CA LEU A 473 7.05 12.86 3.64
C LEU A 473 8.53 13.05 3.28
N GLY A 474 9.15 14.18 3.66
CA GLY A 474 10.54 14.48 3.30
C GLY A 474 10.79 14.70 1.80
N GLN A 475 9.73 14.94 1.02
CA GLN A 475 9.83 15.13 -0.42
C GLN A 475 10.41 16.52 -0.76
N PRO A 476 11.33 16.62 -1.74
CA PRO A 476 11.81 17.91 -2.22
C PRO A 476 10.65 18.77 -2.72
N LEU A 477 10.58 20.00 -2.21
CA LEU A 477 9.65 20.99 -2.75
C LEU A 477 10.17 21.48 -4.10
N PRO A 478 9.29 21.73 -5.07
CA PRO A 478 9.69 22.29 -6.34
C PRO A 478 10.40 23.62 -6.11
N LYS A 479 11.57 23.77 -6.74
CA LYS A 479 12.26 25.06 -6.82
C LYS A 479 11.31 26.04 -7.49
N LYS A 480 11.28 27.30 -7.04
CA LYS A 480 10.58 28.37 -7.77
C LYS A 480 11.27 28.54 -9.12
N SER A 481 10.87 27.75 -10.13
CA SER A 481 11.22 27.98 -11.52
C SER A 481 10.45 29.24 -11.92
N GLY A 482 11.08 30.39 -11.78
CA GLY A 482 10.65 31.54 -12.58
C GLY A 482 10.78 31.09 -14.03
N GLU A 483 9.68 30.98 -14.76
CA GLU A 483 9.74 30.88 -16.21
C GLU A 483 10.58 32.05 -16.71
N PRO A 484 11.69 31.83 -17.42
CA PRO A 484 12.32 32.89 -18.17
C PRO A 484 11.37 33.20 -19.33
N ARG A 485 10.46 34.16 -19.14
CA ARG A 485 9.77 34.80 -20.26
C ARG A 485 10.87 35.40 -21.15
N GLY A 486 11.00 34.92 -22.39
CA GLY A 486 11.93 35.48 -23.39
C GLY A 486 13.28 34.78 -23.54
N TYR A 487 13.34 33.45 -23.65
CA TYR A 487 14.61 32.79 -24.04
C TYR A 487 14.94 33.10 -25.52
N ARG A 488 15.96 33.94 -25.73
CA ARG A 488 16.41 34.41 -27.04
C ARG A 488 17.51 33.53 -27.63
N LEU A 489 17.17 32.78 -28.69
CA LEU A 489 18.13 31.93 -29.40
C LEU A 489 19.20 32.73 -30.14
N ASP A 490 18.87 33.95 -30.59
CA ASP A 490 19.79 34.86 -31.28
C ASP A 490 20.87 35.45 -30.37
N CYS A 491 20.70 35.32 -29.06
CA CYS A 491 21.70 35.68 -28.06
C CYS A 491 22.60 34.49 -27.65
N LEU A 492 22.56 33.37 -28.37
CA LEU A 492 23.49 32.25 -28.20
C LEU A 492 24.63 32.35 -29.20
N ASN A 493 25.88 32.25 -28.75
CA ASN A 493 27.03 32.11 -29.63
C ASN A 493 27.42 30.63 -29.75
N ILE A 494 26.74 29.92 -30.65
CA ILE A 494 26.97 28.50 -30.93
C ILE A 494 27.08 28.27 -32.45
N GLY A 495 27.77 27.20 -32.84
CA GLY A 495 27.90 26.79 -34.24
C GLY A 495 26.82 25.81 -34.74
N LEU A 496 25.72 25.65 -33.99
CA LEU A 496 24.68 24.66 -34.27
C LEU A 496 23.40 25.34 -34.79
N ASP A 497 22.84 24.82 -35.89
CA ASP A 497 21.56 25.26 -36.41
C ASP A 497 20.39 24.63 -35.61
N ILE A 498 19.92 25.35 -34.60
CA ILE A 498 18.88 24.89 -33.67
C ILE A 498 17.58 24.49 -34.39
N PRO A 499 17.01 25.30 -35.32
CA PRO A 499 15.82 24.91 -36.08
C PRO A 499 15.90 23.54 -36.75
N SER A 500 17.02 23.25 -37.44
CA SER A 500 17.21 21.94 -38.09
C SER A 500 17.32 20.81 -37.09
N VAL A 501 17.98 21.03 -35.95
CA VAL A 501 18.06 20.05 -34.85
C VAL A 501 16.67 19.75 -34.29
N ILE A 502 15.86 20.76 -33.99
CA ILE A 502 14.48 20.57 -33.52
C ILE A 502 13.66 19.78 -34.54
N ALA A 503 13.75 20.12 -35.82
CA ALA A 503 13.05 19.40 -36.89
C ALA A 503 13.52 17.94 -37.04
N GLY A 504 14.80 17.66 -36.75
CA GLY A 504 15.33 16.30 -36.68
C GLY A 504 14.79 15.52 -35.47
N LEU A 505 14.87 16.11 -34.28
CA LEU A 505 14.42 15.51 -33.02
C LEU A 505 12.92 15.22 -32.99
N ARG A 506 12.09 16.06 -33.64
CA ARG A 506 10.65 15.80 -33.79
C ARG A 506 10.35 14.56 -34.65
N ARG A 507 11.22 14.23 -35.61
CA ARG A 507 11.07 13.05 -36.47
C ARG A 507 11.64 11.80 -35.82
N ARG A 508 12.80 11.93 -35.17
CA ARG A 508 13.46 10.86 -34.42
C ARG A 508 13.95 11.42 -33.09
N PRO A 509 13.22 11.19 -31.98
CA PRO A 509 13.52 11.79 -30.68
C PRO A 509 14.58 10.99 -29.92
N SER A 510 15.72 10.74 -30.57
CA SER A 510 16.82 9.94 -30.07
C SER A 510 18.13 10.56 -30.55
N ALA A 511 18.88 11.18 -29.63
CA ALA A 511 20.14 11.87 -29.91
C ALA A 511 20.89 12.23 -28.61
N SER A 512 22.22 12.22 -28.68
CA SER A 512 23.10 12.58 -27.57
C SER A 512 23.88 13.88 -27.86
N PHE A 513 23.85 14.81 -26.90
CA PHE A 513 24.50 16.12 -26.99
C PHE A 513 25.49 16.33 -25.84
N CYS A 514 26.65 16.90 -26.15
CA CYS A 514 27.58 17.46 -25.17
C CYS A 514 27.65 18.97 -25.36
N PHE A 515 27.06 19.73 -24.44
CA PHE A 515 27.12 21.18 -24.39
C PHE A 515 28.29 21.61 -23.51
N TYR A 516 29.26 22.30 -24.10
CA TYR A 516 30.47 22.71 -23.38
C TYR A 516 30.81 24.17 -23.62
N GLY A 517 31.47 24.79 -22.66
CA GLY A 517 31.91 26.19 -22.75
C GLY A 517 31.84 26.90 -21.41
N PRO A 518 32.15 28.21 -21.34
CA PRO A 518 32.16 28.98 -20.11
C PRO A 518 30.83 28.92 -19.32
N PRO A 519 30.85 29.07 -18.00
CA PRO A 519 29.62 29.16 -17.20
C PRO A 519 28.81 30.39 -17.59
N GLY A 520 27.48 30.30 -17.51
CA GLY A 520 26.58 31.43 -17.83
C GLY A 520 26.24 31.62 -19.31
N THR A 521 26.77 30.80 -20.23
CA THR A 521 26.50 30.89 -21.68
C THR A 521 25.14 30.34 -22.13
N GLY A 522 24.34 29.77 -21.21
CA GLY A 522 22.99 29.31 -21.51
C GLY A 522 22.83 27.82 -21.88
N LYS A 523 23.82 26.98 -21.59
CA LYS A 523 23.79 25.52 -21.84
C LYS A 523 22.51 24.83 -21.34
N THR A 524 22.23 24.94 -20.05
CA THR A 524 21.04 24.35 -19.41
C THR A 524 19.73 24.99 -19.90
N ALA A 525 19.78 26.27 -20.30
CA ALA A 525 18.62 26.96 -20.86
C ALA A 525 18.28 26.46 -22.27
N LEU A 526 19.28 26.16 -23.10
CA LEU A 526 19.06 25.56 -24.41
C LEU A 526 18.47 24.16 -24.28
N ALA A 527 18.95 23.36 -23.33
CA ALA A 527 18.39 22.03 -23.06
C ALA A 527 16.89 22.11 -22.73
N ARG A 528 16.49 23.07 -21.88
CA ARG A 528 15.07 23.34 -21.57
C ARG A 528 14.28 23.77 -22.81
N HIS A 529 14.84 24.66 -23.62
CA HIS A 529 14.21 25.10 -24.85
C HIS A 529 14.01 23.95 -25.85
N LEU A 530 15.00 23.07 -26.00
CA LEU A 530 14.88 21.88 -26.85
C LEU A 530 13.76 20.96 -26.38
N ALA A 531 13.67 20.67 -25.08
CA ALA A 531 12.60 19.85 -24.51
C ALA A 531 11.21 20.45 -24.78
N GLN A 532 11.04 21.76 -24.57
CA GLN A 532 9.79 22.45 -24.90
C GLN A 532 9.48 22.40 -26.41
N ALA A 533 10.48 22.63 -27.26
CA ALA A 533 10.29 22.66 -28.71
C ALA A 533 9.93 21.29 -29.30
N VAL A 534 10.36 20.19 -28.67
CA VAL A 534 10.03 18.82 -29.09
C VAL A 534 8.85 18.22 -28.31
N ASP A 535 8.16 19.04 -27.51
CA ASP A 535 6.99 18.66 -26.69
C ASP A 535 7.26 17.45 -25.78
N ARG A 536 8.41 17.48 -25.09
CA ARG A 536 8.81 16.44 -24.13
C ARG A 536 9.09 17.02 -22.74
N PRO A 537 8.84 16.25 -21.67
CA PRO A 537 9.28 16.61 -20.32
C PRO A 537 10.80 16.85 -20.29
N LEU A 538 11.26 17.71 -19.38
CA LEU A 538 12.68 17.95 -19.14
C LEU A 538 13.05 17.37 -17.79
N MET A 539 13.91 16.36 -17.77
CA MET A 539 14.48 15.81 -16.55
C MET A 539 15.90 16.32 -16.38
N VAL A 540 16.19 17.04 -15.29
CA VAL A 540 17.53 17.59 -15.02
C VAL A 540 18.09 16.97 -13.75
N LYS A 541 19.19 16.24 -13.86
CA LYS A 541 19.96 15.69 -12.74
C LYS A 541 21.35 16.33 -12.74
N ARG A 542 21.91 16.62 -11.56
CA ARG A 542 23.31 17.03 -11.44
C ARG A 542 24.18 15.81 -11.23
N ALA A 543 25.43 15.86 -11.69
CA ALA A 543 26.41 14.81 -11.36
C ALA A 543 26.48 14.53 -9.85
N SER A 544 26.41 15.57 -9.01
CA SER A 544 26.41 15.44 -7.55
C SER A 544 25.21 14.70 -6.97
N ASP A 545 24.06 14.70 -7.65
CA ASP A 545 22.82 14.07 -7.19
C ASP A 545 22.91 12.54 -7.30
N LEU A 546 23.80 12.04 -8.16
CA LEU A 546 23.97 10.61 -8.45
C LEU A 546 25.05 9.96 -7.57
N LEU A 547 25.95 10.76 -6.98
CA LEU A 547 27.05 10.27 -6.16
C LEU A 547 26.55 9.80 -4.79
N SER A 548 26.86 8.55 -4.43
CA SER A 548 26.54 7.95 -3.14
C SER A 548 27.79 7.64 -2.33
N MET A 549 27.70 7.75 -0.99
CA MET A 549 28.78 7.34 -0.09
C MET A 549 28.96 5.81 0.00
N TRP A 550 27.97 5.03 -0.46
CA TRP A 550 27.96 3.56 -0.43
C TRP A 550 28.50 3.00 -1.76
N VAL A 551 29.33 1.95 -1.68
CA VAL A 551 29.87 1.24 -2.86
C VAL A 551 28.71 0.60 -3.64
N GLY A 552 28.62 0.87 -4.95
CA GLY A 552 27.57 0.33 -5.83
C GLY A 552 26.27 1.15 -5.91
N GLY A 553 26.06 2.10 -4.99
CA GLY A 553 24.84 2.91 -4.97
C GLY A 553 24.77 3.93 -6.12
N SER A 554 25.92 4.39 -6.61
CA SER A 554 25.98 5.39 -7.67
C SER A 554 25.64 4.77 -9.02
N GLU A 555 26.09 3.55 -9.28
CA GLU A 555 25.76 2.77 -10.47
C GLU A 555 24.25 2.50 -10.56
N GLN A 556 23.63 2.11 -9.44
CA GLN A 556 22.17 1.94 -9.36
C GLN A 556 21.42 3.24 -9.66
N ASN A 557 21.90 4.37 -9.12
CA ASN A 557 21.32 5.69 -9.37
C ASN A 557 21.46 6.12 -10.84
N ILE A 558 22.60 5.86 -11.48
CA ILE A 558 22.83 6.15 -12.90
C ILE A 558 21.83 5.33 -13.75
N ALA A 559 21.75 4.03 -13.53
CA ALA A 559 20.84 3.18 -14.28
C ALA A 559 19.36 3.55 -14.02
N ALA A 560 19.01 3.94 -12.80
CA ALA A 560 17.67 4.41 -12.46
C ALA A 560 17.33 5.72 -13.18
N MET A 561 18.27 6.67 -13.25
CA MET A 561 18.07 7.94 -13.96
C MET A 561 17.72 7.73 -15.44
N PHE A 562 18.43 6.85 -16.16
CA PHE A 562 18.15 6.60 -17.57
C PHE A 562 16.80 5.89 -17.77
N ARG A 563 16.50 4.88 -16.94
CA ARG A 563 15.19 4.21 -16.96
C ARG A 563 14.04 5.18 -16.69
N GLU A 564 14.20 6.06 -15.70
CA GLU A 564 13.21 7.10 -15.36
C GLU A 564 12.95 8.00 -16.58
N ALA A 565 14.02 8.47 -17.24
CA ALA A 565 13.89 9.34 -18.42
C ALA A 565 13.24 8.63 -19.61
N GLU A 566 13.52 7.35 -19.81
CA GLU A 566 12.92 6.54 -20.87
C GLU A 566 11.43 6.32 -20.62
N GLN A 567 11.05 5.96 -19.39
CA GLN A 567 9.66 5.79 -18.97
C GLN A 567 8.85 7.09 -19.11
N GLU A 568 9.46 8.24 -18.81
CA GLU A 568 8.82 9.54 -18.99
C GLU A 568 8.80 10.04 -20.44
N GLY A 569 9.59 9.42 -21.34
CA GLY A 569 9.88 9.96 -22.67
C GLY A 569 10.57 11.33 -22.62
N ALA A 570 11.27 11.63 -21.54
CA ALA A 570 11.84 12.93 -21.23
C ALA A 570 13.13 13.23 -22.00
N VAL A 571 13.45 14.52 -22.13
CA VAL A 571 14.81 14.97 -22.43
C VAL A 571 15.62 14.91 -21.14
N LEU A 572 16.59 14.02 -21.10
CA LEU A 572 17.47 13.82 -19.95
C LEU A 572 18.66 14.78 -20.02
N VAL A 573 18.82 15.62 -19.00
CA VAL A 573 19.95 16.54 -18.85
C VAL A 573 20.80 16.14 -17.65
N LEU A 574 22.08 15.82 -17.90
CA LEU A 574 23.09 15.70 -16.87
C LEU A 574 23.91 16.99 -16.79
N ASP A 575 23.64 17.80 -15.76
CA ASP A 575 24.32 19.08 -15.53
C ASP A 575 25.62 18.85 -14.74
N GLU A 576 26.67 19.62 -15.05
CA GLU A 576 28.00 19.51 -14.40
C GLU A 576 28.62 18.10 -14.55
N ALA A 577 28.49 17.51 -15.75
CA ALA A 577 28.87 16.14 -16.03
C ALA A 577 30.38 15.87 -15.86
N ASP A 578 31.23 16.88 -15.82
CA ASP A 578 32.68 16.76 -15.55
C ASP A 578 32.99 16.14 -14.17
N GLY A 579 32.07 16.20 -13.21
CA GLY A 579 32.22 15.51 -11.94
C GLY A 579 32.03 13.99 -12.01
N LEU A 580 31.31 13.48 -13.01
CA LEU A 580 30.97 12.05 -13.16
C LEU A 580 31.70 11.39 -14.34
N LEU A 581 31.93 12.13 -15.42
CA LEU A 581 32.54 11.67 -16.67
C LEU A 581 34.02 12.06 -16.77
N ALA A 582 34.71 12.24 -15.65
CA ALA A 582 36.13 12.57 -15.61
C ALA A 582 37.01 11.50 -16.28
N ASP A 583 38.19 11.90 -16.78
CA ASP A 583 39.15 10.98 -17.37
C ASP A 583 39.54 9.87 -16.39
N ARG A 584 39.33 8.61 -16.80
CA ARG A 584 39.61 7.42 -15.99
C ARG A 584 41.08 7.28 -15.62
N ARG A 585 41.98 7.91 -16.38
CA ARG A 585 43.42 7.92 -16.10
C ARG A 585 43.78 8.77 -14.90
N ASP A 586 42.97 9.77 -14.60
CA ASP A 586 43.12 10.66 -13.45
C ASP A 586 42.32 10.17 -12.23
N ALA A 587 41.63 9.02 -12.37
CA ALA A 587 40.82 8.43 -11.31
C ALA A 587 41.71 7.91 -10.16
N SER A 588 41.36 8.32 -8.94
CA SER A 588 42.10 7.93 -7.74
C SER A 588 41.54 6.66 -7.09
N ARG A 589 40.30 6.31 -7.41
CA ARG A 589 39.56 5.20 -6.80
C ARG A 589 38.87 4.34 -7.86
N ASN A 590 38.88 3.03 -7.67
CA ASN A 590 38.29 2.08 -8.64
C ASN A 590 36.79 2.33 -8.92
N TRP A 591 36.05 2.87 -7.95
CA TRP A 591 34.62 3.15 -8.13
C TRP A 591 34.35 4.31 -9.11
N GLU A 592 35.30 5.23 -9.30
CA GLU A 592 35.17 6.32 -10.29
C GLU A 592 35.16 5.71 -11.71
N ILE A 593 35.96 4.67 -11.93
CA ILE A 593 36.02 3.94 -13.21
C ILE A 593 34.73 3.15 -13.46
N THR A 594 34.17 2.51 -12.43
CA THR A 594 32.91 1.73 -12.58
C THR A 594 31.73 2.64 -12.87
N GLN A 595 31.64 3.82 -12.23
CA GLN A 595 30.62 4.83 -12.52
C GLN A 595 30.69 5.32 -13.97
N VAL A 596 31.90 5.64 -14.47
CA VAL A 596 32.08 6.06 -15.86
C VAL A 596 31.70 4.92 -16.80
N ASN A 597 32.04 3.66 -16.49
CA ASN A 597 31.63 2.51 -17.30
C ASN A 597 30.11 2.37 -17.37
N GLU A 598 29.43 2.41 -16.23
CA GLU A 598 27.96 2.31 -16.18
C GLU A 598 27.31 3.43 -17.00
N MET A 599 27.79 4.66 -16.85
CA MET A 599 27.31 5.81 -17.61
C MET A 599 27.45 5.59 -19.13
N LEU A 600 28.57 5.03 -19.59
CA LEU A 600 28.78 4.74 -21.01
C LEU A 600 27.86 3.63 -21.53
N THR A 601 27.61 2.59 -20.74
CA THR A 601 26.65 1.52 -21.06
C THR A 601 25.25 2.11 -21.23
N GLN A 602 24.79 2.87 -20.24
CA GLN A 602 23.47 3.49 -20.29
C GLN A 602 23.32 4.48 -21.46
N MET A 603 24.38 5.24 -21.78
CA MET A 603 24.37 6.14 -22.95
C MET A 603 24.26 5.40 -24.29
N GLU A 604 24.71 4.14 -24.38
CA GLU A 604 24.59 3.33 -25.60
C GLU A 604 23.20 2.70 -25.73
N GLU A 605 22.61 2.27 -24.61
CA GLU A 605 21.31 1.60 -24.58
C GLU A 605 20.12 2.59 -24.64
N PHE A 606 20.32 3.82 -24.18
CA PHE A 606 19.25 4.81 -24.04
C PHE A 606 18.68 5.29 -25.39
N ASP A 607 17.43 4.92 -25.69
CA ASP A 607 16.69 5.40 -26.87
C ASP A 607 15.90 6.69 -26.56
N GLY A 608 16.64 7.79 -26.36
CA GLY A 608 16.06 9.08 -26.02
C GLY A 608 16.95 10.28 -26.31
N ILE A 609 16.51 11.46 -25.87
CA ILE A 609 17.28 12.70 -26.03
C ILE A 609 18.11 12.90 -24.76
N PHE A 610 19.43 12.72 -24.87
CA PHE A 610 20.37 12.88 -23.77
C PHE A 610 21.26 14.11 -23.97
N ILE A 611 21.39 14.96 -22.95
CA ILE A 611 22.18 16.20 -23.00
C ILE A 611 23.09 16.27 -21.78
N CYS A 612 24.41 16.27 -21.98
CA CYS A 612 25.37 16.63 -20.95
C CYS A 612 25.73 18.11 -21.04
N THR A 613 25.85 18.78 -19.89
CA THR A 613 26.52 20.09 -19.82
C THR A 613 27.85 19.95 -19.07
N THR A 614 28.87 20.67 -19.53
CA THR A 614 30.14 20.79 -18.81
C THR A 614 30.79 22.15 -19.04
N ASN A 615 31.60 22.59 -18.08
CA ASN A 615 32.49 23.73 -18.27
C ASN A 615 33.91 23.31 -18.71
N LEU A 616 34.25 22.03 -18.55
CA LEU A 616 35.61 21.51 -18.67
C LEU A 616 35.66 20.32 -19.65
N LEU A 617 35.47 20.58 -20.94
CA LEU A 617 35.49 19.53 -21.98
C LEU A 617 36.76 18.67 -21.94
N GLU A 618 37.91 19.31 -21.65
CA GLU A 618 39.22 18.67 -21.64
C GLU A 618 39.38 17.62 -20.53
N ARG A 619 38.54 17.68 -19.48
CA ARG A 619 38.55 16.71 -18.38
C ARG A 619 37.68 15.49 -18.64
N LEU A 620 36.87 15.50 -19.70
CA LEU A 620 35.97 14.40 -20.00
C LEU A 620 36.71 13.20 -20.56
N ASP A 621 36.29 12.00 -20.16
CA ASP A 621 36.80 10.74 -20.68
C ASP A 621 36.63 10.65 -22.21
N SER A 622 37.67 10.17 -22.87
CA SER A 622 37.74 10.09 -24.33
C SER A 622 36.67 9.17 -24.93
N ALA A 623 36.23 8.14 -24.21
CA ALA A 623 35.19 7.22 -24.66
C ALA A 623 33.80 7.84 -24.53
N SER A 624 33.57 8.71 -23.55
CA SER A 624 32.36 9.55 -23.45
C SER A 624 32.23 10.46 -24.66
N LEU A 625 33.32 11.13 -25.06
CA LEU A 625 33.34 12.02 -26.21
C LEU A 625 33.02 11.30 -27.54
N ARG A 626 33.26 10.00 -27.65
CA ARG A 626 32.92 9.24 -28.86
C ARG A 626 31.43 8.89 -28.96
N ARG A 627 30.71 8.86 -27.85
CA ARG A 627 29.28 8.49 -27.78
C ARG A 627 28.32 9.66 -27.97
N PHE A 628 28.80 10.90 -27.85
CA PHE A 628 28.00 12.09 -28.18
C PHE A 628 27.92 12.32 -29.69
N ALA A 629 26.70 12.30 -30.24
CA ALA A 629 26.44 12.62 -31.64
C ALA A 629 26.76 14.09 -31.96
N PHE A 630 26.42 15.00 -31.04
CA PHE A 630 26.66 16.43 -31.18
C PHE A 630 27.56 16.96 -30.07
N LYS A 631 28.61 17.70 -30.43
CA LYS A 631 29.48 18.43 -29.51
C LYS A 631 29.32 19.92 -29.78
N VAL A 632 28.63 20.61 -28.90
CA VAL A 632 28.21 22.00 -29.11
C VAL A 632 29.02 22.92 -28.20
N ARG A 633 29.89 23.72 -28.81
CA ARG A 633 30.63 24.77 -28.13
C ARG A 633 29.72 25.98 -27.93
N PHE A 634 29.63 26.42 -26.68
CA PHE A 634 29.08 27.71 -26.29
C PHE A 634 30.23 28.67 -26.05
N ASP A 635 30.23 29.78 -26.79
CA ASP A 635 31.23 30.83 -26.64
C ASP A 635 30.63 32.09 -25.98
N TYR A 636 31.48 33.05 -25.67
CA TYR A 636 31.07 34.36 -25.15
C TYR A 636 30.27 35.15 -26.21
N LEU A 637 29.48 36.11 -25.76
CA LEU A 637 28.59 36.89 -26.62
C LEU A 637 29.37 37.70 -27.67
N LYS A 638 28.85 37.75 -28.90
CA LYS A 638 29.32 38.69 -29.92
C LYS A 638 28.84 40.11 -29.59
N PRO A 639 29.51 41.18 -30.07
CA PRO A 639 29.12 42.56 -29.76
C PRO A 639 27.64 42.88 -30.00
N HIS A 640 27.07 42.42 -31.13
CA HIS A 640 25.64 42.63 -31.41
C HIS A 640 24.71 41.88 -30.43
N GLN A 641 25.11 40.69 -29.96
CA GLN A 641 24.32 39.89 -29.02
C GLN A 641 24.34 40.51 -27.62
N SER A 642 25.51 41.02 -27.21
CA SER A 642 25.66 41.80 -25.96
C SER A 642 24.77 43.04 -25.98
N GLN A 643 24.71 43.76 -27.11
CA GLN A 643 23.82 44.92 -27.25
C GLN A 643 22.34 44.53 -27.13
N LEU A 644 21.91 43.45 -27.79
CA LEU A 644 20.52 42.99 -27.72
C LEU A 644 20.11 42.60 -26.28
N LEU A 645 20.95 41.85 -25.58
CA LEU A 645 20.69 41.47 -24.18
C LEU A 645 20.73 42.67 -23.24
N PHE A 646 21.60 43.65 -23.51
CA PHE A 646 21.63 44.89 -22.75
C PHE A 646 20.32 45.65 -22.90
N GLU A 647 19.86 45.88 -24.13
CA GLU A 647 18.61 46.61 -24.40
C GLU A 647 17.40 45.92 -23.77
N GLU A 648 17.35 44.58 -23.80
CA GLU A 648 16.30 43.80 -23.14
C GLU A 648 16.35 43.97 -21.62
N THR A 649 17.54 43.86 -21.03
CA THR A 649 17.73 44.04 -19.58
C THR A 649 17.40 45.46 -19.16
N TRP A 650 17.74 46.45 -19.98
CA TRP A 650 17.48 47.86 -19.76
C TRP A 650 15.97 48.16 -19.79
N ARG A 651 15.28 47.71 -20.85
CA ARG A 651 13.82 47.88 -21.00
C ARG A 651 13.02 47.18 -19.89
N ARG A 652 13.55 46.10 -19.30
CA ARG A 652 12.93 45.42 -18.16
C ARG A 652 12.75 46.31 -16.95
N PHE A 653 13.70 47.22 -16.68
CA PHE A 653 13.61 48.18 -15.58
C PHE A 653 13.08 49.55 -16.00
N ASN A 654 13.17 49.86 -17.30
CA ASN A 654 12.78 51.13 -17.89
C ASN A 654 12.01 50.90 -19.20
N PRO A 655 10.69 50.61 -19.16
CA PRO A 655 9.93 50.19 -20.34
C PRO A 655 9.92 51.20 -21.50
N GLU A 656 10.01 52.50 -21.22
CA GLU A 656 10.02 53.57 -22.22
C GLU A 656 11.44 54.01 -22.63
N ALA A 657 12.44 53.19 -22.36
CA ALA A 657 13.81 53.64 -22.57
C ALA A 657 14.24 53.66 -24.04
N GLU A 658 14.94 54.74 -24.39
CA GLU A 658 15.53 54.94 -25.71
C GLU A 658 16.71 53.96 -25.96
N PRO A 659 17.03 53.68 -27.24
CA PRO A 659 18.23 52.91 -27.61
C PRO A 659 19.51 53.52 -27.03
N LEU A 660 20.54 52.69 -26.83
CA LEU A 660 21.83 53.20 -26.32
C LEU A 660 22.40 54.27 -27.26
N ASP A 661 23.00 55.29 -26.65
CA ASP A 661 23.85 56.22 -27.38
C ASP A 661 25.10 55.51 -27.96
N ALA A 662 25.75 56.16 -28.92
CA ALA A 662 26.92 55.59 -29.61
C ALA A 662 28.11 55.32 -28.68
N ILE A 663 28.25 56.10 -27.60
CA ILE A 663 29.38 56.01 -26.67
C ILE A 663 29.23 54.77 -25.78
N LEU A 664 28.05 54.55 -25.22
CA LEU A 664 27.74 53.40 -24.37
C LEU A 664 27.67 52.11 -25.19
N SER A 665 27.16 52.17 -26.42
CA SER A 665 27.22 51.03 -27.36
C SER A 665 28.67 50.65 -27.66
N GLN A 666 29.56 51.62 -27.90
CA GLN A 666 30.99 51.35 -28.11
C GLN A 666 31.68 50.79 -26.86
N ARG A 667 31.31 51.27 -25.66
CA ARG A 667 31.82 50.71 -24.39
C ARG A 667 31.42 49.25 -24.21
N LEU A 668 30.14 48.93 -24.42
CA LEU A 668 29.63 47.57 -24.33
C LEU A 668 30.29 46.63 -25.36
N ALA A 669 30.51 47.11 -26.59
CA ALA A 669 31.15 46.34 -27.65
C ALA A 669 32.63 45.97 -27.36
N ARG A 670 33.30 46.70 -26.47
CA ARG A 670 34.68 46.42 -26.02
C ARG A 670 34.75 45.39 -24.90
N LEU A 671 33.62 45.02 -24.30
CA LEU A 671 33.60 44.02 -23.24
C LEU A 671 33.69 42.62 -23.83
N GLU A 672 34.85 42.00 -23.60
CA GLU A 672 35.10 40.61 -23.93
C GLU A 672 34.55 39.71 -22.82
N ASN A 673 34.37 38.43 -23.09
CA ASN A 673 33.98 37.42 -22.09
C ASN A 673 32.61 37.61 -21.41
N LEU A 674 31.70 38.40 -21.98
CA LEU A 674 30.33 38.53 -21.50
C LEU A 674 29.49 37.29 -21.83
N THR A 675 28.60 36.93 -20.90
CA THR A 675 27.65 35.82 -21.03
C THR A 675 26.24 36.27 -20.69
N PRO A 676 25.18 35.62 -21.21
CA PRO A 676 23.80 35.88 -20.78
C PRO A 676 23.60 35.81 -19.26
N GLY A 677 24.37 34.95 -18.58
CA GLY A 677 24.39 34.82 -17.13
C GLY A 677 24.78 36.11 -16.40
N ASP A 678 25.63 36.94 -16.98
CA ASP A 678 26.08 38.20 -16.40
C ASP A 678 24.98 39.24 -16.41
N PHE A 679 24.28 39.38 -17.54
CA PHE A 679 23.08 40.22 -17.64
C PHE A 679 22.00 39.78 -16.64
N ALA A 680 21.79 38.47 -16.49
CA ALA A 680 20.86 37.94 -15.51
C ALA A 680 21.31 38.19 -14.05
N ALA A 681 22.62 38.16 -13.77
CA ALA A 681 23.17 38.46 -12.46
C ALA A 681 22.97 39.94 -12.10
N VAL A 682 23.35 40.84 -13.01
CA VAL A 682 23.14 42.29 -12.86
C VAL A 682 21.65 42.61 -12.68
N ALA A 683 20.76 42.02 -13.50
CA ALA A 683 19.32 42.19 -13.34
C ALA A 683 18.82 41.73 -11.96
N ARG A 684 19.30 40.59 -11.45
CA ARG A 684 18.93 40.13 -10.10
C ARG A 684 19.42 41.08 -9.01
N GLN A 685 20.62 41.64 -9.13
CA GLN A 685 21.16 42.62 -8.17
C GLN A 685 20.23 43.84 -8.08
N TRP A 686 19.84 44.42 -9.23
CA TRP A 686 18.95 45.59 -9.27
C TRP A 686 17.52 45.28 -8.80
N ALA A 687 16.98 44.11 -9.15
CA ALA A 687 15.69 43.66 -8.66
C ALA A 687 15.68 43.49 -7.12
N ALA A 688 16.78 42.97 -6.54
CA ALA A 688 16.92 42.84 -5.08
C ALA A 688 17.03 44.20 -4.37
N LEU A 689 17.60 45.21 -5.03
CA LEU A 689 17.67 46.58 -4.53
C LEU A 689 16.35 47.34 -4.65
N GLY A 690 15.39 46.85 -5.44
CA GLY A 690 14.11 47.52 -5.68
C GLY A 690 14.24 48.87 -6.39
N LYS A 691 15.31 49.09 -7.15
CA LYS A 691 15.63 50.34 -7.85
C LYS A 691 15.77 50.10 -9.35
N SER A 692 15.36 51.08 -10.16
CA SER A 692 15.71 51.11 -11.58
C SER A 692 17.12 51.66 -11.75
N PRO A 693 18.02 50.96 -12.47
CA PRO A 693 19.34 51.49 -12.77
C PRO A 693 19.26 52.69 -13.71
N GLU A 694 20.27 53.55 -13.66
CA GLU A 694 20.62 54.44 -14.78
C GLU A 694 21.41 53.66 -15.84
N VAL A 695 21.33 54.06 -17.11
CA VAL A 695 21.92 53.30 -18.23
C VAL A 695 23.43 53.13 -18.07
N GLY A 696 24.13 54.17 -17.61
CA GLY A 696 25.56 54.13 -17.35
C GLY A 696 25.93 53.23 -16.16
N ALA A 697 25.08 53.17 -15.14
CA ALA A 697 25.26 52.28 -13.99
C ALA A 697 25.09 50.80 -14.37
N LEU A 698 24.16 50.51 -15.30
CA LEU A 698 23.98 49.16 -15.83
C LEU A 698 25.21 48.70 -16.66
N VAL A 699 25.76 49.58 -17.51
CA VAL A 699 27.01 49.31 -18.24
C VAL A 699 28.17 49.10 -17.27
N ALA A 700 28.32 49.95 -16.26
CA ALA A 700 29.38 49.83 -15.26
C ALA A 700 29.30 48.53 -14.46
N ALA A 701 28.10 48.04 -14.14
CA ALA A 701 27.91 46.76 -13.49
C ALA A 701 28.39 45.58 -14.37
N LEU A 702 28.15 45.62 -15.68
CA LEU A 702 28.65 44.62 -16.62
C LEU A 702 30.18 44.72 -16.82
N GLU A 703 30.73 45.93 -16.81
CA GLU A 703 32.19 46.15 -16.80
C GLU A 703 32.85 45.52 -15.56
N GLU A 704 32.21 45.60 -14.40
CA GLU A 704 32.67 44.97 -13.17
C GLU A 704 32.64 43.43 -13.26
N GLU A 705 31.54 42.84 -13.71
CA GLU A 705 31.42 41.39 -13.90
C GLU A 705 32.49 40.86 -14.88
N CYS A 706 32.73 41.59 -15.97
CA CYS A 706 33.80 41.29 -16.92
C CYS A 706 35.19 41.33 -16.27
N ARG A 707 35.45 42.34 -15.42
CA ARG A 707 36.74 42.50 -14.74
C ARG A 707 36.99 41.37 -13.73
N ILE A 708 35.97 40.99 -12.96
CA ILE A 708 36.06 39.89 -11.99
C ILE A 708 36.44 38.58 -12.69
N LYS A 709 35.89 38.32 -13.88
CA LYS A 709 36.21 37.14 -14.69
C LYS A 709 37.60 37.19 -15.34
N GLY A 710 38.10 38.38 -15.68
CA GLY A 710 39.42 38.59 -16.28
C GLY A 710 40.60 38.40 -15.32
N GLY A 711 40.34 38.29 -14.01
CA GLY A 711 41.35 38.17 -12.95
C GLY A 711 41.91 39.53 -12.50
N LEU A 712 42.09 39.71 -11.18
CA LEU A 712 42.85 40.84 -10.63
C LEU A 712 44.29 40.78 -11.17
N PRO A 713 44.86 41.87 -11.74
CA PRO A 713 46.27 41.88 -12.08
C PRO A 713 47.09 41.65 -10.81
N ARG A 714 47.99 40.65 -10.84
CA ARG A 714 48.99 40.46 -9.80
C ARG A 714 49.76 41.77 -9.63
N GLN A 715 49.56 42.46 -8.51
CA GLN A 715 50.48 43.51 -8.09
C GLN A 715 51.86 42.87 -7.93
N ILE A 716 52.75 43.17 -8.87
CA ILE A 716 54.18 42.92 -8.73
C ILE A 716 54.64 43.85 -7.61
N GLY A 717 54.90 43.29 -6.44
CA GLY A 717 55.59 44.00 -5.38
C GLY A 717 56.98 44.37 -5.86
N PHE A 718 57.27 45.67 -5.95
CA PHE A 718 58.63 46.15 -5.91
C PHE A 718 58.91 46.64 -4.49
N VAL A 719 59.95 46.04 -3.92
CA VAL A 719 60.63 46.47 -2.70
C VAL A 719 61.37 47.77 -2.99
N SER A 720 61.17 48.75 -2.12
CA SER A 720 62.22 49.67 -1.65
C SER A 720 61.79 50.27 -0.33
#